data_AF-A0A936NIA7-F1
#
_entry.id   AF-A0A936NIA7-F1
#
_cell.length_a   1.000
_cell.length_b   1.000
_cell.length_c   1.000
_cell.angle_alpha   90.00
_cell.angle_beta   90.00
_cell.angle_gamma   90.00
#
_symmetry.space_group_name_H-M   'P 1'
#
loop_
_entity.id
_entity.type
_entity.pdbx_description
1 polymer ?
#
loop_
_entity_poly.entity_id
_entity_poly.type
_entity_poly.pdbx_seq_one_letter_code
_entity_poly.pdbx_strand_id
1 'polypeptide(L)'
;MCRLRRPKVVIAVLVGLIALYSLVGFLLLPYLIKAYGVPAVSEQIKHPVVLREAAFNPFTLALCLNGLEIRDQNQAAMLGFEELLVNLRAVTLFAQKVAFDEIRVVMPFVAAKVNPEGHLNLKSLAPPQDEGAAKPADAAGEPKKMMPVEIDLLEIERGVLEYRDDSKSRPVLIDVVPIKFMLRNFSTLPSPDAENAHAFKAELDKGETVAWEGTISLEPIESDGKLTLSGIQLETFYQVVHHMFEFDIKQGVLGLSAGYHFDLRGEAPQATVKNGKVSVQNLEIVERGGILPVVGVPVFDVDGIQLNLEEQTIDVASVHSADARFDAWMNAAGVLNYQTLFTPVGEGGATSESAPEKTKADKSAKPWFITIDEVALRNYGANFEDRTLERPGRVTADTMNLTVKDIQIPFKKPLPIDLALNLNETGTVGVKGMVTVEPLKADADLTLEHVEIRPFQPYLASFLNADVLDGAIDLRGKAHFLQDHGSNPLLQFQGDLAVNQLAIADHNSFDEVVSWKALKVNQVALDVEPTTVKIGEIDWQEPSVQIVVDADGQLNLSRLSKSSASADPSSPPAEAESQKSKPKSGEPVSVTIDQVKLAKLAARFQDLSIEPKVRTSLTDFGGTIKGLSSKQLKKADVNLAGKVGRTAPFKIVGKINPLSEDAFTDLVITLNGMDLRPTGPYSGKYVGYGLSKGKLSLDLKYKVSQKVLEAENVVKVDQLTFGEKTDSPDATSLPVPLVVGLLKDRKGLIEIDMPIRGDLNDPDFKYGKVVISTLLNLLTKVVASPFALMGKLIPGDGSAEDLEFIEFQPGSAALVEEELKKLEALQQALDERAGLRLDVKGTADSTLDRTALQATKLRAQLFAMQGGANPDQEELSPKVEQRLVEKLFAKLPPPDSLTTSGESAQPTVEAMKQKLAAAIEISDKEFEALARQRAEAIRNRLLEGGVLTKERVVLLDTGEAESGHEKVRTQLALSAGS
;
A
#
# COMPACT_ATOMS: atom_id res chain seq x y z
N MET A 1 4.99 -50.68 119.52
CA MET A 1 5.98 -49.74 120.10
C MET A 1 7.37 -50.09 119.57
N CYS A 2 7.92 -49.32 118.63
CA CYS A 2 9.36 -49.12 118.45
C CYS A 2 9.59 -47.89 117.55
N ARG A 3 10.56 -47.07 117.94
CA ARG A 3 10.68 -45.63 117.68
C ARG A 3 10.84 -45.24 116.20
N LEU A 4 10.13 -44.17 115.84
CA LEU A 4 10.35 -43.33 114.67
C LEU A 4 11.85 -43.09 114.38
N ARG A 5 12.27 -43.40 113.15
CA ARG A 5 13.54 -42.94 112.59
C ARG A 5 13.58 -41.42 112.61
N ARG A 6 14.70 -40.86 113.06
CA ARG A 6 14.91 -39.43 113.32
C ARG A 6 14.70 -38.61 112.03
N PRO A 7 13.76 -37.64 111.99
CA PRO A 7 13.60 -36.75 110.84
C PRO A 7 14.91 -36.01 110.51
N LYS A 8 15.76 -35.73 111.51
CA LYS A 8 17.06 -35.06 111.32
C LYS A 8 18.05 -35.81 110.40
N VAL A 9 18.05 -37.15 110.39
CA VAL A 9 18.97 -37.94 109.54
C VAL A 9 18.46 -37.99 108.10
N VAL A 10 17.14 -38.15 107.92
CA VAL A 10 16.51 -38.10 106.59
C VAL A 10 16.67 -36.70 105.98
N ILE A 11 16.48 -35.64 106.76
CA ILE A 11 16.71 -34.25 106.32
C ILE A 11 18.17 -34.02 105.96
N ALA A 12 19.13 -34.50 106.76
CA ALA A 12 20.56 -34.35 106.45
C ALA A 12 20.98 -35.11 105.17
N VAL A 13 20.41 -36.30 104.92
CA VAL A 13 20.64 -37.05 103.69
C VAL A 13 19.99 -36.36 102.48
N LEU A 14 18.77 -35.84 102.62
CA LEU A 14 18.09 -35.07 101.57
C LEU A 14 18.84 -33.78 101.24
N VAL A 15 19.28 -33.02 102.24
CA VAL A 15 20.11 -31.81 102.07
C VAL A 15 21.45 -32.17 101.44
N GLY A 16 22.07 -33.28 101.85
CA GLY A 16 23.32 -33.77 101.24
C GLY A 16 23.16 -34.21 99.79
N LEU A 17 22.06 -34.87 99.43
CA LEU A 17 21.74 -35.24 98.05
C LEU A 17 21.41 -34.02 97.20
N ILE A 18 20.66 -33.04 97.72
CA ILE A 18 20.38 -31.77 97.03
C ILE A 18 21.67 -30.98 96.83
N ALA A 19 22.56 -30.92 97.83
CA ALA A 19 23.86 -30.26 97.73
C ALA A 19 24.77 -30.96 96.71
N LEU A 20 24.82 -32.30 96.72
CA LEU A 20 25.57 -33.08 95.73
C LEU A 20 25.00 -32.87 94.32
N TYR A 21 23.69 -32.91 94.16
CA TYR A 21 22.99 -32.64 92.90
C TYR A 21 23.26 -31.21 92.39
N SER A 22 23.24 -30.23 93.28
CA SER A 22 23.59 -28.84 92.96
C SER A 22 25.05 -28.70 92.52
N LEU A 23 25.98 -29.39 93.20
CA LEU A 23 27.41 -29.35 92.88
C LEU A 23 27.70 -30.07 91.56
N VAL A 24 27.03 -31.18 91.29
CA VAL A 24 27.09 -31.87 90.00
C VAL A 24 26.52 -31.01 88.87
N GLY A 25 25.36 -30.38 89.09
CA GLY A 25 24.72 -29.55 88.08
C GLY A 25 25.45 -28.23 87.79
N PHE A 26 25.71 -27.41 88.82
CA PHE A 26 26.27 -26.06 88.63
C PHE A 26 27.80 -26.05 88.37
N LEU A 27 28.56 -27.06 88.79
CA LEU A 27 30.03 -27.07 88.67
C LEU A 27 30.55 -28.21 87.79
N LEU A 28 30.16 -29.46 88.08
CA LEU A 28 30.71 -30.62 87.35
C LEU A 28 30.26 -30.63 85.89
N LEU A 29 28.95 -30.46 85.62
CA LEU A 29 28.42 -30.57 84.26
C LEU A 29 28.96 -29.48 83.32
N PRO A 30 28.96 -28.18 83.66
CA PRO A 30 29.62 -27.14 82.86
C PRO A 30 31.10 -27.39 82.59
N TYR A 31 31.82 -27.90 83.61
CA TYR A 31 33.23 -28.28 83.46
C TYR A 31 33.39 -29.44 82.47
N LEU A 32 32.56 -30.49 82.57
CA LEU A 32 32.60 -31.64 81.66
C LEU A 32 32.27 -31.25 80.21
N ILE A 33 31.31 -30.36 79.99
CA ILE A 33 30.97 -29.84 78.65
C ILE A 33 32.19 -29.16 78.03
N LYS A 34 32.90 -28.31 78.77
CA LYS A 34 34.11 -27.64 78.28
C LYS A 34 35.32 -28.59 78.14
N ALA A 35 35.54 -29.48 79.09
CA ALA A 35 36.73 -30.33 79.14
C ALA A 35 36.66 -31.55 78.21
N TYR A 36 35.46 -32.09 77.97
CA TYR A 36 35.26 -33.30 77.15
C TYR A 36 34.31 -33.08 75.99
N GLY A 37 33.23 -32.32 76.17
CA GLY A 37 32.25 -32.07 75.12
C GLY A 37 32.84 -31.30 73.92
N VAL A 38 33.46 -30.16 74.17
CA VAL A 38 34.06 -29.33 73.11
C VAL A 38 35.17 -30.07 72.35
N PRO A 39 36.15 -30.73 73.00
CA PRO A 39 37.15 -31.52 72.28
C PRO A 39 36.56 -32.68 71.48
N ALA A 40 35.57 -33.41 72.02
CA ALA A 40 34.94 -34.52 71.32
C ALA A 40 34.22 -34.08 70.04
N VAL A 41 33.47 -32.95 70.10
CA VAL A 41 32.83 -32.38 68.92
C VAL A 41 33.88 -31.92 67.92
N SER A 42 34.93 -31.23 68.38
CA SER A 42 36.04 -30.76 67.52
C SER A 42 36.76 -31.89 66.80
N GLU A 43 36.99 -33.04 67.47
CA GLU A 43 37.58 -34.23 66.88
C GLU A 43 36.67 -34.88 65.84
N GLN A 44 35.36 -34.96 66.13
CA GLN A 44 34.37 -35.55 65.24
C GLN A 44 34.19 -34.77 63.94
N ILE A 45 34.09 -33.44 64.02
CA ILE A 45 33.91 -32.58 62.85
C ILE A 45 35.24 -32.14 62.22
N LYS A 46 36.39 -32.45 62.84
CA LYS A 46 37.74 -32.05 62.41
C LYS A 46 37.96 -30.54 62.24
N HIS A 47 37.21 -29.73 62.99
CA HIS A 47 37.32 -28.27 63.01
C HIS A 47 37.51 -27.75 64.43
N PRO A 48 38.29 -26.67 64.66
CA PRO A 48 38.40 -26.04 65.97
C PRO A 48 37.04 -25.52 66.46
N VAL A 49 36.62 -25.98 67.63
CA VAL A 49 35.41 -25.49 68.32
C VAL A 49 35.82 -24.74 69.58
N VAL A 50 35.32 -23.53 69.75
CA VAL A 50 35.54 -22.67 70.91
C VAL A 50 34.22 -22.45 71.62
N LEU A 51 34.21 -22.50 72.95
CA LEU A 51 33.05 -22.19 73.78
C LEU A 51 33.48 -21.28 74.95
N ARG A 52 32.94 -20.07 75.04
CA ARG A 52 33.32 -19.08 76.06
C ARG A 52 32.84 -19.50 77.44
N GLU A 53 31.56 -19.80 77.58
CA GLU A 53 30.94 -20.14 78.87
C GLU A 53 29.89 -21.24 78.73
N ALA A 54 29.77 -22.07 79.75
CA ALA A 54 28.70 -23.04 79.89
C ALA A 54 28.16 -22.89 81.31
N ALA A 55 26.84 -22.86 81.47
CA ALA A 55 26.17 -22.85 82.76
C ALA A 55 25.00 -23.82 82.70
N PHE A 56 24.75 -24.54 83.78
CA PHE A 56 23.60 -25.44 83.88
C PHE A 56 22.92 -25.26 85.23
N ASN A 57 21.61 -25.00 85.19
CA ASN A 57 20.78 -24.94 86.39
C ASN A 57 20.07 -26.29 86.56
N PRO A 58 20.48 -27.13 87.53
CA PRO A 58 19.88 -28.45 87.73
C PRO A 58 18.44 -28.41 88.26
N PHE A 59 17.99 -27.31 88.88
CA PHE A 59 16.62 -27.22 89.41
C PHE A 59 15.59 -26.87 88.33
N THR A 60 16.01 -26.12 87.31
CA THR A 60 15.18 -25.80 86.15
C THR A 60 15.54 -26.65 84.94
N LEU A 61 16.61 -27.46 85.01
CA LEU A 61 17.21 -28.19 83.88
C LEU A 61 17.51 -27.30 82.67
N ALA A 62 17.92 -26.05 82.92
CA ALA A 62 18.28 -25.09 81.88
C ALA A 62 19.80 -25.12 81.61
N LEU A 63 20.19 -25.38 80.37
CA LEU A 63 21.56 -25.30 79.88
C LEU A 63 21.74 -23.99 79.08
N CYS A 64 22.69 -23.15 79.48
CA CYS A 64 23.11 -21.97 78.75
C CYS A 64 24.53 -22.18 78.23
N LEU A 65 24.73 -22.07 76.91
CA LEU A 65 26.04 -22.05 76.27
C LEU A 65 26.28 -20.67 75.65
N ASN A 66 27.34 -19.98 76.06
CA ASN A 66 27.65 -18.65 75.54
C ASN A 66 28.91 -18.68 74.67
N GLY A 67 28.83 -18.00 73.52
CA GLY A 67 29.93 -17.76 72.58
C GLY A 67 30.53 -19.05 72.03
N LEU A 68 29.71 -19.87 71.37
CA LEU A 68 30.20 -21.05 70.64
C LEU A 68 30.56 -20.65 69.21
N GLU A 69 31.77 -21.00 68.78
CA GLU A 69 32.27 -20.76 67.42
C GLU A 69 32.96 -22.00 66.88
N ILE A 70 32.55 -22.44 65.69
CA ILE A 70 33.25 -23.41 64.86
C ILE A 70 34.06 -22.63 63.84
N ARG A 71 35.36 -22.85 63.81
CA ARG A 71 36.30 -22.11 62.97
C ARG A 71 36.81 -22.97 61.83
N ASP A 72 37.19 -22.32 60.75
CA ASP A 72 37.96 -22.92 59.67
C ASP A 72 39.41 -23.20 60.13
N GLN A 73 40.17 -23.94 59.33
CA GLN A 73 41.61 -24.18 59.52
C GLN A 73 42.40 -22.87 59.64
N ASN A 74 41.91 -21.79 59.01
CA ASN A 74 42.49 -20.45 59.07
C ASN A 74 42.03 -19.60 60.27
N GLN A 75 41.42 -20.20 61.30
CA GLN A 75 40.89 -19.52 62.51
C GLN A 75 39.72 -18.54 62.25
N ALA A 76 39.20 -18.45 61.02
CA ALA A 76 38.01 -17.67 60.71
C ALA A 76 36.74 -18.39 61.19
N ALA A 77 35.79 -17.68 61.78
CA ALA A 77 34.54 -18.27 62.23
C ALA A 77 33.64 -18.67 61.04
N MET A 78 33.12 -19.90 61.04
CA MET A 78 32.26 -20.45 59.98
C MET A 78 30.82 -20.63 60.43
N LEU A 79 30.61 -21.07 61.67
CA LEU A 79 29.31 -21.36 62.25
C LEU A 79 29.39 -21.06 63.75
N GLY A 80 28.37 -20.45 64.34
CA GLY A 80 28.35 -20.25 65.79
C GLY A 80 27.14 -19.47 66.27
N PHE A 81 27.14 -19.11 67.55
CA PHE A 81 26.10 -18.31 68.20
C PHE A 81 26.63 -17.56 69.42
N GLU A 82 25.98 -16.45 69.79
CA GLU A 82 26.30 -15.70 71.00
C GLU A 82 25.78 -16.40 72.26
N GLU A 83 24.54 -16.89 72.21
CA GLU A 83 23.90 -17.59 73.33
C GLU A 83 22.99 -18.71 72.81
N LEU A 84 23.05 -19.88 73.45
CA LEU A 84 22.11 -20.98 73.30
C LEU A 84 21.55 -21.33 74.68
N LEU A 85 20.24 -21.16 74.85
CA LEU A 85 19.48 -21.60 76.01
C LEU A 85 18.68 -22.84 75.63
N VAL A 86 18.80 -23.93 76.39
CA VAL A 86 18.00 -25.15 76.25
C VAL A 86 17.39 -25.48 77.61
N ASN A 87 16.08 -25.36 77.74
CA ASN A 87 15.33 -25.62 78.97
C ASN A 87 14.52 -26.91 78.85
N LEU A 88 14.97 -27.95 79.55
CA LEU A 88 14.34 -29.28 79.53
C LEU A 88 13.26 -29.42 80.60
N ARG A 89 12.11 -29.99 80.25
CA ARG A 89 11.02 -30.23 81.19
C ARG A 89 11.33 -31.44 82.10
N ALA A 90 11.45 -31.21 83.40
CA ALA A 90 11.92 -32.23 84.35
C ALA A 90 11.04 -33.49 84.50
N VAL A 91 9.76 -33.43 84.13
CA VAL A 91 8.77 -34.49 84.42
C VAL A 91 8.65 -35.52 83.27
N THR A 92 9.27 -35.29 82.11
CA THR A 92 8.98 -36.10 80.90
C THR A 92 9.91 -37.29 80.67
N LEU A 93 11.07 -37.35 81.34
CA LEU A 93 12.04 -38.45 81.20
C LEU A 93 11.48 -39.82 81.65
N PHE A 94 10.48 -39.85 82.54
CA PHE A 94 9.80 -41.08 82.96
C PHE A 94 8.73 -41.57 81.97
N ALA A 95 8.33 -40.73 81.01
CA ALA A 95 7.21 -40.98 80.07
C ALA A 95 7.67 -41.34 78.64
N GLN A 96 8.95 -41.74 78.45
CA GLN A 96 9.54 -42.04 77.13
C GLN A 96 9.36 -40.91 76.09
N LYS A 97 9.30 -39.64 76.54
CA LYS A 97 9.21 -38.46 75.68
C LYS A 97 10.20 -37.38 76.12
N VAL A 98 10.68 -36.58 75.18
CA VAL A 98 11.55 -35.44 75.46
C VAL A 98 10.75 -34.17 75.24
N ALA A 99 10.63 -33.34 76.27
CA ALA A 99 9.93 -32.06 76.18
C ALA A 99 10.85 -30.90 76.59
N PHE A 100 10.77 -29.81 75.86
CA PHE A 100 11.50 -28.57 76.10
C PHE A 100 10.50 -27.45 76.36
N ASP A 101 10.71 -26.70 77.44
CA ASP A 101 9.95 -25.47 77.69
C ASP A 101 10.43 -24.34 76.77
N GLU A 102 11.74 -24.32 76.47
CA GLU A 102 12.34 -23.28 75.64
C GLU A 102 13.66 -23.72 75.01
N ILE A 103 13.85 -23.43 73.72
CA ILE A 103 15.14 -23.47 73.02
C ILE A 103 15.34 -22.10 72.38
N ARG A 104 16.33 -21.33 72.82
CA ARG A 104 16.59 -20.00 72.28
C ARG A 104 18.02 -19.90 71.77
N VAL A 105 18.18 -19.39 70.56
CA VAL A 105 19.48 -19.13 69.93
C VAL A 105 19.59 -17.64 69.60
N VAL A 106 20.52 -16.94 70.23
CA VAL A 106 20.75 -15.50 70.01
C VAL A 106 22.00 -15.30 69.15
N MET A 107 21.85 -14.47 68.12
CA MET A 107 22.86 -14.19 67.10
C MET A 107 23.57 -15.45 66.57
N PRO A 108 22.85 -16.47 66.06
CA PRO A 108 23.51 -17.52 65.30
C PRO A 108 24.08 -16.93 64.01
N PHE A 109 25.32 -17.26 63.67
CA PHE A 109 25.95 -16.83 62.42
C PHE A 109 26.41 -18.04 61.60
N VAL A 110 26.25 -17.95 60.28
CA VAL A 110 26.67 -18.96 59.30
C VAL A 110 27.37 -18.25 58.14
N ALA A 111 28.62 -18.61 57.84
CA ALA A 111 29.38 -18.10 56.72
C ALA A 111 29.56 -19.21 55.66
N ALA A 112 28.67 -19.23 54.66
CA ALA A 112 28.67 -20.16 53.55
C ALA A 112 29.49 -19.59 52.37
N LYS A 113 30.61 -20.24 52.05
CA LYS A 113 31.54 -19.79 51.00
C LYS A 113 31.76 -20.91 49.98
N VAL A 114 31.51 -20.62 48.72
CA VAL A 114 31.81 -21.50 47.58
C VAL A 114 33.13 -21.03 46.97
N ASN A 115 34.12 -21.93 46.94
CA ASN A 115 35.44 -21.61 46.39
C ASN A 115 35.42 -21.58 44.84
N PRO A 116 36.50 -21.13 44.18
CA PRO A 116 36.59 -21.09 42.71
C PRO A 116 36.37 -22.44 42.01
N GLU A 117 36.52 -23.56 42.72
CA GLU A 117 36.32 -24.93 42.23
C GLU A 117 34.87 -25.42 42.45
N GLY A 118 33.99 -24.58 43.01
CA GLY A 118 32.59 -24.92 43.29
C GLY A 118 32.35 -25.69 44.59
N HIS A 119 33.35 -25.83 45.46
CA HIS A 119 33.21 -26.52 46.75
C HIS A 119 32.74 -25.57 47.85
N LEU A 120 31.65 -25.96 48.53
CA LEU A 120 31.11 -25.26 49.71
C LEU A 120 31.94 -25.59 50.95
N ASN A 121 32.43 -24.56 51.66
CA ASN A 121 33.20 -24.70 52.90
C ASN A 121 32.47 -25.49 53.99
N LEU A 122 31.15 -25.35 54.13
CA LEU A 122 30.36 -26.06 55.14
C LEU A 122 30.34 -27.59 54.97
N LYS A 123 30.67 -28.13 53.78
CA LYS A 123 30.74 -29.58 53.56
C LYS A 123 31.85 -30.23 54.39
N SER A 124 32.89 -29.49 54.78
CA SER A 124 33.97 -30.02 55.62
C SER A 124 33.52 -30.36 57.05
N LEU A 125 32.35 -29.88 57.49
CA LEU A 125 31.76 -30.20 58.79
C LEU A 125 31.07 -31.58 58.82
N ALA A 126 30.84 -32.20 57.66
CA ALA A 126 30.22 -33.51 57.57
C ALA A 126 31.23 -34.63 57.91
N PRO A 127 30.85 -35.65 58.69
CA PRO A 127 31.71 -36.82 58.91
C PRO A 127 32.00 -37.52 57.57
N PRO A 128 33.24 -38.00 57.33
CA PRO A 128 33.55 -38.77 56.13
C PRO A 128 32.66 -40.02 56.06
N GLN A 129 31.93 -40.20 54.96
CA GLN A 129 31.26 -41.47 54.68
C GLN A 129 32.33 -42.48 54.26
N ASP A 130 32.46 -43.58 55.00
CA ASP A 130 33.24 -44.73 54.56
C ASP A 130 32.59 -45.32 53.29
N GLU A 131 33.22 -45.11 52.13
CA GLU A 131 32.85 -45.73 50.84
C GLU A 131 33.02 -47.27 50.81
N GLY A 132 33.09 -47.95 51.95
CA GLY A 132 33.29 -49.40 52.06
C GLY A 132 32.18 -50.18 52.78
N ALA A 133 31.17 -49.50 53.37
CA ALA A 133 30.10 -50.20 54.08
C ALA A 133 28.92 -50.47 53.13
N ALA A 134 28.92 -51.64 52.50
CA ALA A 134 27.73 -52.18 51.87
C ALA A 134 26.57 -52.16 52.88
N LYS A 135 25.53 -51.37 52.59
CA LYS A 135 24.24 -51.45 53.30
C LYS A 135 23.72 -52.89 53.18
N PRO A 136 23.29 -53.54 54.27
CA PRO A 136 22.51 -54.75 54.16
C PRO A 136 21.23 -54.44 53.39
N ALA A 137 21.02 -55.14 52.28
CA ALA A 137 19.71 -55.28 51.67
C ALA A 137 18.80 -56.07 52.61
N ASP A 138 17.54 -55.65 52.67
CA ASP A 138 16.40 -56.29 53.32
C ASP A 138 16.38 -56.38 54.86
N ALA A 139 15.72 -55.37 55.44
CA ALA A 139 14.71 -55.61 56.46
C ALA A 139 13.55 -54.63 56.23
N ALA A 140 12.42 -55.13 55.76
CA ALA A 140 11.12 -54.54 56.03
C ALA A 140 10.82 -54.70 57.53
N GLY A 141 11.59 -53.99 58.35
CA GLY A 141 11.32 -53.80 59.78
C GLY A 141 10.40 -52.60 59.93
N GLU A 142 9.45 -52.71 60.85
CA GLU A 142 8.56 -51.61 61.24
C GLU A 142 9.33 -50.29 61.37
N PRO A 143 8.76 -49.15 60.94
CA PRO A 143 9.42 -47.86 61.06
C PRO A 143 9.86 -47.68 62.50
N LYS A 144 11.17 -47.45 62.68
CA LYS A 144 11.81 -47.23 63.98
C LYS A 144 11.12 -46.04 64.64
N LYS A 145 10.14 -46.28 65.53
CA LYS A 145 9.39 -45.23 66.24
C LYS A 145 10.37 -44.24 66.84
N MET A 146 10.38 -43.01 66.31
CA MET A 146 11.17 -41.93 66.87
C MET A 146 10.60 -41.59 68.25
N MET A 147 11.48 -41.24 69.19
CA MET A 147 11.03 -40.81 70.52
C MET A 147 10.25 -39.51 70.36
N PRO A 148 9.03 -39.39 70.93
CA PRO A 148 8.24 -38.17 70.83
C PRO A 148 8.98 -36.95 71.37
N VAL A 149 8.95 -35.84 70.60
CA VAL A 149 9.55 -34.56 70.96
C VAL A 149 8.47 -33.49 71.06
N GLU A 150 8.47 -32.75 72.16
CA GLU A 150 7.62 -31.57 72.40
C GLU A 150 8.53 -30.35 72.64
N ILE A 151 8.23 -29.21 72.03
CA ILE A 151 8.94 -27.94 72.21
C ILE A 151 7.90 -26.81 72.34
N ASP A 152 7.78 -26.21 73.52
CA ASP A 152 6.83 -25.12 73.74
C ASP A 152 7.25 -23.84 72.99
N LEU A 153 8.54 -23.50 73.01
CA LEU A 153 9.10 -22.36 72.26
C LEU A 153 10.50 -22.70 71.73
N LEU A 154 10.70 -22.60 70.42
CA LEU A 154 12.01 -22.52 69.77
C LEU A 154 12.13 -21.15 69.10
N GLU A 155 13.13 -20.36 69.48
CA GLU A 155 13.33 -19.00 68.99
C GLU A 155 14.77 -18.79 68.51
N ILE A 156 14.92 -18.22 67.32
CA ILE A 156 16.18 -17.70 66.79
C ILE A 156 16.06 -16.18 66.73
N GLU A 157 16.87 -15.50 67.52
CA GLU A 157 16.93 -14.05 67.57
C GLU A 157 18.16 -13.53 66.82
N ARG A 158 17.96 -12.61 65.88
CA ARG A 158 19.05 -11.85 65.21
C ARG A 158 20.08 -12.74 64.50
N GLY A 159 19.65 -13.81 63.85
CA GLY A 159 20.54 -14.67 63.06
C GLY A 159 21.18 -13.96 61.87
N VAL A 160 22.33 -14.45 61.44
CA VAL A 160 23.17 -13.89 60.37
C VAL A 160 23.56 -15.03 59.43
N LEU A 161 23.29 -14.90 58.14
CA LEU A 161 23.82 -15.78 57.10
C LEU A 161 24.57 -14.94 56.08
N GLU A 162 25.85 -15.20 55.91
CA GLU A 162 26.67 -14.63 54.84
C GLU A 162 26.92 -15.73 53.80
N TYR A 163 26.40 -15.54 52.58
CA TYR A 163 26.67 -16.41 51.44
C TYR A 163 27.57 -15.69 50.44
N ARG A 164 28.65 -16.35 50.02
CA ARG A 164 29.57 -15.85 49.01
C ARG A 164 29.95 -16.96 48.03
N ASP A 165 29.79 -16.70 46.74
CA ASP A 165 30.18 -17.62 45.67
C ASP A 165 31.29 -17.02 44.80
N ASP A 166 32.51 -17.54 44.95
CA ASP A 166 33.69 -17.14 44.17
C ASP A 166 33.92 -18.05 42.94
N SER A 167 33.00 -18.98 42.62
CA SER A 167 33.08 -19.84 41.42
C SER A 167 32.72 -19.10 40.12
N LYS A 168 32.13 -17.92 40.24
CA LYS A 168 31.66 -17.10 39.11
C LYS A 168 32.66 -15.99 38.77
N SER A 169 32.60 -15.51 37.52
CA SER A 169 33.48 -14.43 37.04
C SER A 169 33.32 -13.11 37.80
N ARG A 170 32.14 -12.88 38.39
CA ARG A 170 31.90 -11.87 39.43
C ARG A 170 31.41 -12.59 40.70
N PRO A 171 32.04 -12.39 41.86
CA PRO A 171 31.59 -13.01 43.09
C PRO A 171 30.17 -12.60 43.44
N VAL A 172 29.30 -13.57 43.74
CA VAL A 172 27.93 -13.31 44.21
C VAL A 172 27.98 -13.24 45.75
N LEU A 173 27.47 -12.15 46.33
CA LEU A 173 27.39 -11.96 47.78
C LEU A 173 25.92 -11.78 48.18
N ILE A 174 25.46 -12.56 49.16
CA ILE A 174 24.10 -12.47 49.71
C ILE A 174 24.25 -12.51 51.23
N ASP A 175 23.94 -11.40 51.87
CA ASP A 175 23.84 -11.32 53.32
C ASP A 175 22.37 -11.45 53.72
N VAL A 176 22.08 -12.14 54.82
CA VAL A 176 20.72 -12.28 55.38
C VAL A 176 20.77 -11.93 56.86
N VAL A 177 20.39 -10.68 57.18
CA VAL A 177 20.50 -10.09 58.52
C VAL A 177 19.36 -9.08 58.76
N PRO A 178 18.57 -9.20 59.86
CA PRO A 178 18.52 -10.29 60.82
C PRO A 178 17.54 -11.40 60.41
N ILE A 179 17.92 -12.67 60.64
CA ILE A 179 17.01 -13.82 60.60
C ILE A 179 16.31 -13.92 61.96
N LYS A 180 14.98 -13.97 61.93
CA LYS A 180 14.12 -14.28 63.08
C LYS A 180 13.31 -15.53 62.78
N PHE A 181 13.35 -16.50 63.67
CA PHE A 181 12.53 -17.71 63.56
C PHE A 181 11.89 -18.00 64.91
N MET A 182 10.62 -18.36 64.91
CA MET A 182 9.87 -18.74 66.10
C MET A 182 9.02 -19.95 65.77
N LEU A 183 9.06 -20.96 66.64
CA LEU A 183 8.25 -22.16 66.57
C LEU A 183 7.62 -22.36 67.95
N ARG A 184 6.30 -22.51 68.02
CA ARG A 184 5.53 -22.62 69.26
C ARG A 184 4.75 -23.91 69.31
N ASN A 185 4.64 -24.48 70.52
CA ASN A 185 3.81 -25.64 70.82
C ASN A 185 4.04 -26.81 69.83
N PHE A 186 5.29 -27.05 69.44
CA PHE A 186 5.67 -28.11 68.51
C PHE A 186 5.58 -29.47 69.19
N SER A 187 4.94 -30.43 68.53
CA SER A 187 4.81 -31.80 68.99
C SER A 187 4.90 -32.75 67.80
N THR A 188 5.65 -33.84 67.96
CA THR A 188 5.65 -34.95 67.01
C THR A 188 4.50 -35.94 67.23
N LEU A 189 3.66 -35.73 68.25
CA LEU A 189 2.48 -36.57 68.51
C LEU A 189 1.22 -35.96 67.87
N PRO A 190 0.32 -36.79 67.31
CA PRO A 190 -0.99 -36.34 66.87
C PRO A 190 -1.81 -35.88 68.09
N SER A 191 -2.03 -34.57 68.23
CA SER A 191 -2.87 -33.98 69.28
C SER A 191 -3.75 -32.88 68.69
N PRO A 192 -5.06 -32.83 69.01
CA PRO A 192 -5.94 -31.74 68.61
C PRO A 192 -5.57 -30.39 69.24
N ASP A 193 -4.74 -30.38 70.30
CA ASP A 193 -4.25 -29.16 70.97
C ASP A 193 -2.84 -28.73 70.49
N ALA A 194 -2.20 -29.50 69.61
CA ALA A 194 -0.86 -29.16 69.08
C ALA A 194 -1.00 -28.18 67.91
N GLU A 195 -0.69 -26.90 68.15
CA GLU A 195 -0.73 -25.86 67.11
C GLU A 195 0.42 -26.01 66.11
N ASN A 196 1.60 -26.47 66.55
CA ASN A 196 2.84 -26.54 65.78
C ASN A 196 3.10 -25.28 64.93
N ALA A 197 2.78 -24.11 65.49
CA ALA A 197 2.78 -22.85 64.79
C ALA A 197 4.22 -22.36 64.60
N HIS A 198 4.61 -22.05 63.37
CA HIS A 198 5.91 -21.47 63.03
C HIS A 198 5.73 -20.08 62.40
N ALA A 199 6.70 -19.21 62.65
CA ALA A 199 6.83 -17.91 62.05
C ALA A 199 8.31 -17.64 61.77
N PHE A 200 8.65 -17.54 60.49
CA PHE A 200 9.96 -17.19 59.97
C PHE A 200 9.90 -15.80 59.36
N LYS A 201 10.85 -14.94 59.68
CA LYS A 201 11.05 -13.64 59.03
C LYS A 201 12.54 -13.38 58.84
N ALA A 202 12.96 -13.12 57.61
CA ALA A 202 14.32 -12.77 57.26
C ALA A 202 14.35 -11.49 56.42
N GLU A 203 15.43 -10.72 56.59
CA GLU A 203 15.78 -9.56 55.76
C GLU A 203 17.10 -9.89 55.05
N LEU A 204 17.15 -9.71 53.73
CA LEU A 204 18.34 -10.01 52.92
C LEU A 204 19.22 -8.76 52.83
N ASP A 205 18.84 -7.84 51.94
CA ASP A 205 19.46 -6.52 51.79
C ASP A 205 18.47 -5.40 52.20
N LYS A 206 18.83 -4.12 52.03
CA LYS A 206 18.07 -2.94 52.44
C LYS A 206 16.62 -2.94 51.94
N GLY A 207 15.71 -3.47 52.77
CA GLY A 207 14.26 -3.48 52.52
C GLY A 207 13.70 -4.75 51.88
N GLU A 208 14.51 -5.77 51.58
CA GLU A 208 14.04 -7.06 51.05
C GLU A 208 13.60 -7.97 52.19
N THR A 209 12.34 -8.42 52.19
CA THR A 209 11.80 -9.23 53.29
C THR A 209 11.17 -10.53 52.82
N VAL A 210 11.45 -11.60 53.57
CA VAL A 210 10.85 -12.92 53.42
C VAL A 210 10.15 -13.26 54.73
N ALA A 211 8.85 -13.51 54.67
CA ALA A 211 8.05 -13.95 55.80
C ALA A 211 7.31 -15.25 55.46
N TRP A 212 7.41 -16.23 56.33
CA TRP A 212 6.74 -17.52 56.19
C TRP A 212 6.15 -17.93 57.52
N GLU A 213 4.83 -18.02 57.60
CA GLU A 213 4.10 -18.33 58.84
C GLU A 213 3.07 -19.42 58.60
N GLY A 214 2.79 -20.26 59.58
CA GLY A 214 1.88 -21.38 59.40
C GLY A 214 1.93 -22.43 60.50
N THR A 215 1.43 -23.62 60.20
CA THR A 215 1.47 -24.81 61.04
C THR A 215 2.08 -25.98 60.26
N ILE A 216 2.78 -26.88 60.96
CA ILE A 216 3.38 -28.09 60.37
C ILE A 216 3.04 -29.28 61.26
N SER A 217 2.41 -30.31 60.70
CA SER A 217 2.24 -31.62 61.33
C SER A 217 3.20 -32.63 60.66
N LEU A 218 3.72 -33.58 61.43
CA LEU A 218 4.61 -34.64 60.94
C LEU A 218 3.96 -36.02 60.91
N GLU A 219 2.88 -36.23 61.66
CA GLU A 219 2.10 -37.48 61.68
C GLU A 219 0.59 -37.15 61.67
N PRO A 220 -0.03 -37.01 60.49
CA PRO A 220 0.55 -37.11 59.15
C PRO A 220 1.31 -35.84 58.73
N ILE A 221 2.13 -35.94 57.67
CA ILE A 221 2.86 -34.78 57.15
C ILE A 221 1.87 -33.85 56.45
N GLU A 222 1.60 -32.72 57.07
CA GLU A 222 0.66 -31.69 56.60
C GLU A 222 1.26 -30.32 56.93
N SER A 223 1.11 -29.35 56.04
CA SER A 223 1.57 -27.99 56.28
C SER A 223 0.62 -26.97 55.69
N ASP A 224 0.15 -26.06 56.54
CA ASP A 224 -0.66 -24.91 56.18
C ASP A 224 0.15 -23.66 56.46
N GLY A 225 0.22 -22.73 55.51
CA GLY A 225 0.97 -21.51 55.76
C GLY A 225 0.77 -20.42 54.74
N LYS A 226 1.36 -19.27 55.02
CA LYS A 226 1.43 -18.11 54.16
C LYS A 226 2.88 -17.73 53.94
N LEU A 227 3.27 -17.64 52.68
CA LEU A 227 4.56 -17.13 52.24
C LEU A 227 4.37 -15.71 51.71
N THR A 228 5.21 -14.77 52.13
CA THR A 228 5.26 -13.39 51.63
C THR A 228 6.69 -12.99 51.34
N LEU A 229 6.97 -12.60 50.10
CA LEU A 229 8.20 -11.97 49.65
C LEU A 229 7.87 -10.52 49.31
N SER A 230 8.63 -9.56 49.80
CA SER A 230 8.37 -8.13 49.55
C SER A 230 9.67 -7.38 49.32
N GLY A 231 9.70 -6.60 48.24
CA GLY A 231 10.84 -5.73 47.93
C GLY A 231 12.02 -6.43 47.26
N ILE A 232 11.86 -7.67 46.78
CA ILE A 232 12.96 -8.49 46.27
C ILE A 232 13.53 -7.88 44.97
N GLN A 233 14.81 -7.48 44.96
CA GLN A 233 15.44 -6.88 43.78
C GLN A 233 15.81 -7.95 42.75
N LEU A 234 15.21 -7.88 41.56
CA LEU A 234 15.47 -8.82 40.48
C LEU A 234 16.91 -8.75 39.96
N GLU A 235 17.57 -7.60 40.06
CA GLU A 235 18.97 -7.43 39.67
C GLU A 235 19.90 -8.41 40.39
N THR A 236 19.71 -8.61 41.71
CA THR A 236 20.53 -9.50 42.54
C THR A 236 20.45 -10.95 42.08
N PHE A 237 19.23 -11.45 41.83
CA PHE A 237 19.02 -12.82 41.38
C PHE A 237 19.39 -13.02 39.91
N TYR A 238 19.25 -11.97 39.09
CA TYR A 238 19.60 -12.02 37.68
C TYR A 238 21.09 -12.33 37.46
N GLN A 239 21.97 -11.90 38.37
CA GLN A 239 23.40 -12.22 38.29
C GLN A 239 23.70 -13.72 38.24
N VAL A 240 22.84 -14.56 38.84
CA VAL A 240 22.99 -16.02 38.85
C VAL A 240 22.69 -16.61 37.46
N VAL A 241 21.69 -16.08 36.77
CA VAL A 241 21.21 -16.58 35.47
C VAL A 241 21.67 -15.72 34.28
N HIS A 242 22.46 -14.68 34.53
CA HIS A 242 22.89 -13.70 33.51
C HIS A 242 23.57 -14.36 32.29
N HIS A 243 24.29 -15.47 32.51
CA HIS A 243 24.96 -16.22 31.44
C HIS A 243 23.99 -16.90 30.46
N MET A 244 22.71 -17.05 30.81
CA MET A 244 21.72 -17.73 29.97
C MET A 244 21.07 -16.82 28.92
N PHE A 245 21.22 -15.49 29.05
CA PHE A 245 20.52 -14.49 28.24
C PHE A 245 21.49 -13.44 27.67
N GLU A 246 21.10 -12.75 26.60
CA GLU A 246 21.87 -11.66 25.95
C GLU A 246 21.38 -10.26 26.35
N PHE A 247 20.66 -10.14 27.46
CA PHE A 247 20.20 -8.85 28.01
C PHE A 247 20.73 -8.62 29.43
N ASP A 248 20.43 -7.46 30.00
CA ASP A 248 20.65 -7.14 31.41
C ASP A 248 19.36 -6.61 32.03
N ILE A 249 19.10 -6.94 33.30
CA ILE A 249 18.02 -6.32 34.09
C ILE A 249 18.65 -5.23 34.96
N LYS A 250 18.27 -3.97 34.73
CA LYS A 250 18.79 -2.82 35.50
C LYS A 250 17.95 -2.48 36.72
N GLN A 251 16.65 -2.67 36.62
CA GLN A 251 15.68 -2.41 37.68
C GLN A 251 14.59 -3.47 37.65
N GLY A 252 13.97 -3.71 38.81
CA GLY A 252 12.82 -4.58 38.93
C GLY A 252 12.64 -5.06 40.37
N VAL A 253 11.46 -4.85 40.94
CA VAL A 253 11.12 -5.28 42.30
C VAL A 253 10.03 -6.33 42.25
N LEU A 254 10.33 -7.52 42.76
CA LEU A 254 9.39 -8.64 42.88
C LEU A 254 8.71 -8.64 44.26
N GLY A 255 7.40 -8.78 44.23
CA GLY A 255 6.56 -9.10 45.38
C GLY A 255 5.79 -10.39 45.11
N LEU A 256 5.66 -11.22 46.14
CA LEU A 256 4.91 -12.46 46.08
C LEU A 256 4.19 -12.67 47.40
N SER A 257 2.93 -13.07 47.37
CA SER A 257 2.25 -13.54 48.58
C SER A 257 1.31 -14.69 48.23
N ALA A 258 1.38 -15.80 48.95
CA ALA A 258 0.52 -16.96 48.69
C ALA A 258 0.23 -17.71 49.98
N GLY A 259 -1.04 -18.09 50.17
CA GLY A 259 -1.41 -19.12 51.13
C GLY A 259 -1.30 -20.49 50.49
N TYR A 260 -0.77 -21.48 51.19
CA TYR A 260 -0.68 -22.85 50.71
C TYR A 260 -1.19 -23.83 51.76
N HIS A 261 -1.66 -24.97 51.27
CA HIS A 261 -1.97 -26.16 52.05
C HIS A 261 -1.33 -27.36 51.36
N PHE A 262 -0.57 -28.14 52.09
CA PHE A 262 0.15 -29.30 51.59
C PHE A 262 -0.15 -30.51 52.47
N ASP A 263 -0.51 -31.64 51.86
CA ASP A 263 -0.96 -32.83 52.55
C ASP A 263 -0.38 -34.10 51.89
N LEU A 264 0.27 -34.94 52.70
CA LEU A 264 0.85 -36.23 52.31
C LEU A 264 0.10 -37.44 52.93
N ARG A 265 -1.14 -37.26 53.42
CA ARG A 265 -1.98 -38.34 53.98
C ARG A 265 -2.38 -39.41 52.95
N GLY A 266 -2.49 -39.04 51.67
CA GLY A 266 -3.00 -39.90 50.59
C GLY A 266 -1.94 -40.73 49.86
N GLU A 267 -2.36 -41.50 48.84
CA GLU A 267 -1.44 -42.23 47.94
C GLU A 267 -0.57 -41.29 47.07
N ALA A 268 -1.03 -40.05 46.87
CA ALA A 268 -0.33 -38.99 46.12
C ALA A 268 -0.30 -37.68 46.93
N PRO A 269 0.75 -36.86 46.78
CA PRO A 269 0.84 -35.55 47.41
C PRO A 269 -0.28 -34.62 46.93
N GLN A 270 -1.01 -34.03 47.87
CA GLN A 270 -1.98 -32.97 47.59
C GLN A 270 -1.36 -31.62 47.96
N ALA A 271 -1.53 -30.64 47.08
CA ALA A 271 -1.09 -29.27 47.32
C ALA A 271 -2.12 -28.31 46.74
N THR A 272 -2.52 -27.32 47.54
CA THR A 272 -3.34 -26.21 47.07
C THR A 272 -2.69 -24.88 47.38
N VAL A 273 -2.83 -23.92 46.47
CA VAL A 273 -2.46 -22.51 46.68
C VAL A 273 -3.74 -21.69 46.64
N LYS A 274 -3.88 -20.74 47.55
CA LYS A 274 -5.04 -19.84 47.65
C LYS A 274 -4.58 -18.40 47.74
N ASN A 275 -5.31 -17.50 47.08
CA ASN A 275 -5.08 -16.06 47.08
C ASN A 275 -3.62 -15.69 46.76
N GLY A 276 -3.00 -16.40 45.82
CA GLY A 276 -1.68 -16.06 45.34
C GLY A 276 -1.68 -14.72 44.62
N LYS A 277 -0.69 -13.89 44.91
CA LYS A 277 -0.42 -12.60 44.26
C LYS A 277 1.05 -12.54 43.88
N VAL A 278 1.33 -12.10 42.66
CA VAL A 278 2.68 -11.81 42.16
C VAL A 278 2.66 -10.39 41.61
N SER A 279 3.63 -9.56 41.99
CA SER A 279 3.77 -8.19 41.48
C SER A 279 5.21 -7.95 41.06
N VAL A 280 5.41 -7.38 39.88
CA VAL A 280 6.70 -6.88 39.39
C VAL A 280 6.56 -5.39 39.13
N GLN A 281 7.43 -4.59 39.75
CA GLN A 281 7.43 -3.13 39.60
C GLN A 281 8.73 -2.64 38.98
N ASN A 282 8.63 -1.64 38.09
CA ASN A 282 9.74 -0.95 37.45
C ASN A 282 10.77 -1.90 36.81
N LEU A 283 10.32 -2.92 36.09
CA LEU A 283 11.21 -3.81 35.37
C LEU A 283 11.81 -3.08 34.15
N GLU A 284 13.13 -2.99 34.09
CA GLU A 284 13.87 -2.42 32.97
C GLU A 284 14.86 -3.42 32.41
N ILE A 285 14.67 -3.80 31.14
CA ILE A 285 15.56 -4.68 30.40
C ILE A 285 16.32 -3.84 29.37
N VAL A 286 17.65 -3.96 29.39
CA VAL A 286 18.56 -3.33 28.43
C VAL A 286 19.27 -4.40 27.62
N GLU A 287 19.71 -4.07 26.40
CA GLU A 287 20.63 -4.95 25.67
C GLU A 287 21.95 -5.12 26.44
N ARG A 288 22.63 -6.26 26.31
CA ARG A 288 23.89 -6.51 26.99
C ARG A 288 24.91 -5.41 26.67
N GLY A 289 25.40 -4.73 27.72
CA GLY A 289 26.33 -3.60 27.58
C GLY A 289 25.68 -2.27 27.16
N GLY A 290 24.37 -2.26 26.92
CA GLY A 290 23.56 -1.07 26.67
C GLY A 290 23.21 -0.30 27.95
N ILE A 291 22.78 0.94 27.76
CA ILE A 291 22.35 1.85 28.84
C ILE A 291 20.89 2.28 28.74
N LEU A 292 20.29 2.18 27.56
CA LEU A 292 18.88 2.53 27.33
C LEU A 292 18.01 1.28 27.46
N PRO A 293 16.89 1.34 28.20
CA PRO A 293 15.94 0.24 28.27
C PRO A 293 15.28 0.03 26.90
N VAL A 294 15.20 -1.23 26.48
CA VAL A 294 14.44 -1.66 25.29
C VAL A 294 13.07 -2.23 25.67
N VAL A 295 12.94 -2.71 26.90
CA VAL A 295 11.66 -3.09 27.50
C VAL A 295 11.58 -2.47 28.88
N GLY A 296 10.53 -1.67 29.12
CA GLY A 296 10.16 -1.14 30.42
C GLY A 296 8.77 -1.62 30.81
N VAL A 297 8.62 -2.22 31.99
CA VAL A 297 7.33 -2.65 32.54
C VAL A 297 7.17 -2.07 33.95
N PRO A 298 6.55 -0.88 34.10
CA PRO A 298 6.39 -0.23 35.39
C PRO A 298 5.53 -1.00 36.38
N VAL A 299 4.43 -1.61 35.91
CA VAL A 299 3.50 -2.36 36.75
C VAL A 299 3.11 -3.65 36.05
N PHE A 300 3.29 -4.78 36.71
CA PHE A 300 2.79 -6.09 36.29
C PHE A 300 2.31 -6.86 37.52
N ASP A 301 1.01 -7.10 37.63
CA ASP A 301 0.36 -7.79 38.75
C ASP A 301 -0.41 -9.01 38.25
N VAL A 302 -0.30 -10.10 39.00
CA VAL A 302 -1.11 -11.31 38.86
C VAL A 302 -1.80 -11.53 40.19
N ASP A 303 -3.13 -11.48 40.21
CA ASP A 303 -3.94 -11.55 41.42
C ASP A 303 -4.85 -12.78 41.41
N GLY A 304 -5.16 -13.29 42.62
CA GLY A 304 -6.13 -14.35 42.81
C GLY A 304 -5.71 -15.73 42.29
N ILE A 305 -4.42 -16.02 42.26
CA ILE A 305 -3.89 -17.32 41.82
C ILE A 305 -4.37 -18.42 42.77
N GLN A 306 -5.03 -19.42 42.22
CA GLN A 306 -5.46 -20.64 42.89
C GLN A 306 -4.88 -21.83 42.15
N LEU A 307 -4.22 -22.74 42.85
CA LEU A 307 -3.67 -23.97 42.26
C LEU A 307 -4.22 -25.16 43.01
N ASN A 308 -4.62 -26.21 42.30
CA ASN A 308 -4.93 -27.51 42.87
C ASN A 308 -4.12 -28.59 42.14
N LEU A 309 -3.18 -29.20 42.86
CA LEU A 309 -2.27 -30.21 42.30
C LEU A 309 -2.98 -31.53 41.96
N GLU A 310 -3.99 -31.92 42.74
CA GLU A 310 -4.74 -33.16 42.53
C GLU A 310 -5.63 -33.05 41.27
N GLU A 311 -6.30 -31.91 41.11
CA GLU A 311 -7.12 -31.65 39.94
C GLU A 311 -6.29 -31.26 38.71
N GLN A 312 -5.04 -30.83 38.92
CA GLN A 312 -4.14 -30.21 37.94
C GLN A 312 -4.74 -28.96 37.32
N THR A 313 -5.30 -28.09 38.17
CA THR A 313 -5.96 -26.84 37.79
C THR A 313 -5.20 -25.63 38.32
N ILE A 314 -5.20 -24.55 37.53
CA ILE A 314 -4.72 -23.24 37.95
C ILE A 314 -5.78 -22.21 37.53
N ASP A 315 -6.34 -21.47 38.48
CA ASP A 315 -7.27 -20.38 38.22
C ASP A 315 -6.63 -19.05 38.60
N VAL A 316 -6.73 -18.06 37.73
CA VAL A 316 -6.15 -16.72 37.93
C VAL A 316 -7.25 -15.68 37.74
N ALA A 317 -7.50 -14.89 38.78
CA ALA A 317 -8.57 -13.89 38.73
C ALA A 317 -8.23 -12.72 37.79
N SER A 318 -6.99 -12.22 37.82
CA SER A 318 -6.60 -11.17 36.87
C SER A 318 -5.10 -11.09 36.65
N VAL A 319 -4.71 -10.78 35.42
CA VAL A 319 -3.37 -10.30 35.06
C VAL A 319 -3.50 -8.86 34.61
N HIS A 320 -2.89 -7.94 35.36
CA HIS A 320 -2.91 -6.51 35.08
C HIS A 320 -1.50 -6.03 34.78
N SER A 321 -1.35 -5.22 33.73
CA SER A 321 -0.08 -4.57 33.45
C SER A 321 -0.31 -3.18 32.87
N ALA A 322 0.51 -2.21 33.29
CA ALA A 322 0.31 -0.81 32.92
C ALA A 322 1.61 -0.10 32.54
N ASP A 323 1.46 0.86 31.62
CA ASP A 323 2.48 1.84 31.23
C ASP A 323 3.75 1.23 30.61
N ALA A 324 3.67 -0.02 30.11
CA ALA A 324 4.81 -0.70 29.51
C ALA A 324 5.27 -0.01 28.21
N ARG A 325 6.58 0.02 28.00
CA ARG A 325 7.24 0.64 26.83
C ARG A 325 8.15 -0.37 26.15
N PHE A 326 8.07 -0.42 24.82
CA PHE A 326 8.85 -1.30 23.97
C PHE A 326 9.54 -0.50 22.87
N ASP A 327 10.85 -0.61 22.76
CA ASP A 327 11.64 0.00 21.69
C ASP A 327 12.20 -1.09 20.78
N ALA A 328 11.52 -1.28 19.65
CA ALA A 328 11.81 -2.28 18.65
C ALA A 328 12.52 -1.67 17.44
N TRP A 329 13.51 -2.36 16.89
CA TRP A 329 14.05 -1.99 15.58
C TRP A 329 14.51 -3.21 14.80
N MET A 330 14.37 -3.11 13.48
CA MET A 330 14.93 -4.06 12.54
C MET A 330 16.22 -3.48 11.98
N ASN A 331 17.32 -4.22 12.05
CA ASN A 331 18.60 -3.79 11.50
C ASN A 331 18.63 -3.91 9.95
N ALA A 332 19.69 -3.41 9.31
CA ALA A 332 19.84 -3.46 7.85
C ALA A 332 19.86 -4.90 7.26
N ALA A 333 20.10 -5.92 8.08
CA ALA A 333 20.06 -7.33 7.69
C ALA A 333 18.67 -7.98 7.89
N GLY A 334 17.66 -7.22 8.32
CA GLY A 334 16.31 -7.72 8.56
C GLY A 334 16.13 -8.43 9.91
N VAL A 335 17.09 -8.32 10.84
CA VAL A 335 17.02 -8.96 12.16
C VAL A 335 16.43 -8.00 13.18
N LEU A 336 15.41 -8.45 13.91
CA LEU A 336 14.77 -7.71 15.01
C LEU A 336 15.65 -7.77 16.27
N ASN A 337 15.85 -6.63 16.94
CA ASN A 337 16.63 -6.55 18.19
C ASN A 337 16.19 -7.53 19.29
N TYR A 338 14.89 -7.78 19.44
CA TYR A 338 14.40 -8.74 20.45
C TYR A 338 14.78 -10.20 20.15
N GLN A 339 15.01 -10.59 18.90
CA GLN A 339 15.40 -11.98 18.60
C GLN A 339 16.75 -12.33 19.23
N THR A 340 17.70 -11.40 19.21
CA THR A 340 19.02 -11.62 19.81
C THR A 340 18.98 -11.69 21.33
N LEU A 341 18.10 -10.92 21.98
CA LEU A 341 18.04 -10.84 23.44
C LEU A 341 17.62 -12.16 24.10
N PHE A 342 16.69 -12.90 23.47
CA PHE A 342 16.15 -14.15 24.00
C PHE A 342 16.73 -15.41 23.32
N THR A 343 17.79 -15.26 22.53
CA THR A 343 18.50 -16.42 21.98
C THR A 343 19.28 -17.10 23.11
N PRO A 344 19.14 -18.42 23.34
CA PRO A 344 19.91 -19.12 24.36
C PRO A 344 21.41 -19.01 24.09
N VAL A 345 22.15 -18.48 25.05
CA VAL A 345 23.63 -18.41 24.95
C VAL A 345 24.16 -19.79 25.28
N GLY A 346 24.40 -20.60 24.25
CA GLY A 346 25.06 -21.89 24.41
C GLY A 346 26.54 -21.69 24.70
N GLU A 347 27.04 -22.23 25.82
CA GLU A 347 28.47 -22.45 26.01
C GLU A 347 28.99 -23.32 24.85
N GLY A 348 30.13 -22.90 24.30
CA GLY A 348 30.62 -23.37 23.01
C GLY A 348 30.79 -24.90 22.88
N GLY A 349 30.44 -25.40 21.69
CA GLY A 349 31.09 -26.57 21.10
C GLY A 349 30.66 -27.93 21.63
N ALA A 350 29.48 -28.40 21.26
CA ALA A 350 29.27 -29.80 20.94
C ALA A 350 28.21 -29.93 19.85
N THR A 351 28.62 -30.60 18.78
CA THR A 351 27.80 -31.17 17.71
C THR A 351 26.37 -31.49 18.12
N SER A 352 25.44 -30.87 17.41
CA SER A 352 24.09 -31.38 17.23
C SER A 352 24.17 -32.71 16.48
N GLU A 353 24.29 -33.82 17.20
CA GLU A 353 23.81 -35.13 16.75
C GLU A 353 23.69 -36.11 17.92
N SER A 354 22.61 -35.97 18.68
CA SER A 354 21.89 -37.11 19.24
C SER A 354 20.53 -36.60 19.68
N ALA A 355 19.57 -36.66 18.75
CA ALA A 355 18.17 -36.69 19.12
C ALA A 355 18.02 -37.78 20.19
N PRO A 356 17.43 -37.51 21.37
CA PRO A 356 17.11 -38.58 22.29
C PRO A 356 16.19 -39.53 21.52
N GLU A 357 16.61 -40.79 21.40
CA GLU A 357 15.73 -41.88 21.01
C GLU A 357 14.43 -41.70 21.78
N LYS A 358 13.32 -41.73 21.03
CA LYS A 358 11.96 -41.80 21.55
C LYS A 358 11.85 -43.06 22.43
N THR A 359 12.31 -42.93 23.67
CA THR A 359 11.86 -43.76 24.78
C THR A 359 10.35 -43.64 24.75
N LYS A 360 9.68 -44.76 24.52
CA LYS A 360 8.22 -44.87 24.47
C LYS A 360 7.63 -43.96 25.54
N ALA A 361 6.82 -42.99 25.11
CA ALA A 361 6.02 -42.16 25.98
C ALA A 361 5.18 -43.08 26.87
N ASP A 362 5.69 -43.28 28.08
CA ASP A 362 4.98 -43.93 29.15
C ASP A 362 3.81 -43.02 29.51
N LYS A 363 2.60 -43.60 29.49
CA LYS A 363 1.30 -43.04 29.93
C LYS A 363 1.17 -41.51 29.90
N SER A 364 0.47 -41.00 28.87
CA SER A 364 -0.18 -39.68 28.79
C SER A 364 -0.51 -39.10 30.18
N ALA A 365 0.38 -38.29 30.74
CA ALA A 365 0.08 -37.48 31.92
C ALA A 365 -1.09 -36.55 31.58
N LYS A 366 -2.09 -36.46 32.45
CA LYS A 366 -3.24 -35.57 32.26
C LYS A 366 -2.72 -34.13 32.12
N PRO A 367 -3.16 -33.36 31.10
CA PRO A 367 -2.69 -31.99 30.90
C PRO A 367 -3.29 -31.05 31.95
N TRP A 368 -2.51 -30.06 32.37
CA TRP A 368 -2.98 -28.98 33.24
C TRP A 368 -4.10 -28.19 32.56
N PHE A 369 -5.11 -27.80 33.35
CA PHE A 369 -6.18 -26.91 32.92
C PHE A 369 -6.02 -25.56 33.60
N ILE A 370 -5.83 -24.50 32.82
CA ILE A 370 -5.57 -23.15 33.35
C ILE A 370 -6.71 -22.23 32.93
N THR A 371 -7.30 -21.50 33.88
CA THR A 371 -8.26 -20.44 33.61
C THR A 371 -7.71 -19.08 34.03
N ILE A 372 -7.97 -18.05 33.22
CA ILE A 372 -7.65 -16.65 33.55
C ILE A 372 -8.89 -15.81 33.24
N ASP A 373 -9.51 -15.22 34.26
CA ASP A 373 -10.78 -14.49 34.09
C ASP A 373 -10.57 -13.22 33.25
N GLU A 374 -9.49 -12.46 33.51
CA GLU A 374 -9.16 -11.24 32.77
C GLU A 374 -7.65 -11.02 32.63
N VAL A 375 -7.21 -10.63 31.43
CA VAL A 375 -5.90 -10.03 31.15
C VAL A 375 -6.14 -8.61 30.67
N ALA A 376 -5.65 -7.63 31.42
CA ALA A 376 -5.81 -6.21 31.12
C ALA A 376 -4.44 -5.53 31.00
N LEU A 377 -4.10 -5.13 29.76
CA LEU A 377 -2.93 -4.31 29.47
C LEU A 377 -3.40 -2.87 29.24
N ARG A 378 -2.82 -1.90 29.95
CA ARG A 378 -3.26 -0.50 29.95
C ARG A 378 -2.13 0.45 29.59
N ASN A 379 -2.41 1.41 28.70
CA ASN A 379 -1.49 2.48 28.31
C ASN A 379 -0.11 2.00 27.84
N TYR A 380 -0.06 0.91 27.08
CA TYR A 380 1.18 0.42 26.49
C TYR A 380 1.67 1.35 25.37
N GLY A 381 2.99 1.46 25.22
CA GLY A 381 3.62 2.17 24.12
C GLY A 381 4.68 1.31 23.43
N ALA A 382 4.72 1.37 22.10
CA ALA A 382 5.72 0.70 21.29
C ALA A 382 6.24 1.63 20.20
N ASN A 383 7.56 1.76 20.11
CA ASN A 383 8.24 2.42 19.01
C ASN A 383 8.86 1.34 18.12
N PHE A 384 8.65 1.44 16.81
CA PHE A 384 9.26 0.55 15.83
C PHE A 384 10.04 1.36 14.81
N GLU A 385 11.32 1.02 14.62
CA GLU A 385 12.18 1.59 13.58
C GLU A 385 12.65 0.51 12.61
N ASP A 386 12.25 0.65 11.34
CA ASP A 386 12.66 -0.22 10.25
C ASP A 386 13.87 0.36 9.54
N ARG A 387 15.06 -0.19 9.81
CA ARG A 387 16.34 0.24 9.21
C ARG A 387 16.74 -0.61 8.01
N THR A 388 15.82 -1.41 7.44
CA THR A 388 16.04 -2.12 6.18
C THR A 388 15.91 -1.21 4.96
N LEU A 389 15.23 -0.06 5.12
CA LEU A 389 14.98 0.94 4.08
C LEU A 389 16.10 1.98 4.01
N GLU A 390 16.28 2.64 2.85
CA GLU A 390 17.25 3.74 2.68
C GLU A 390 17.02 4.90 3.67
N ARG A 391 15.75 5.23 3.92
CA ARG A 391 15.33 6.14 4.98
C ARG A 391 14.59 5.29 6.03
N PRO A 392 15.03 5.26 7.30
CA PRO A 392 14.36 4.43 8.29
C PRO A 392 12.87 4.76 8.43
N GLY A 393 12.02 3.74 8.34
CA GLY A 393 10.59 3.86 8.62
C GLY A 393 10.38 3.91 10.12
N ARG A 394 9.56 4.85 10.62
CA ARG A 394 9.24 4.96 12.05
C ARG A 394 7.75 4.86 12.25
N VAL A 395 7.35 3.97 13.13
CA VAL A 395 5.96 3.78 13.54
C VAL A 395 5.90 3.80 15.05
N THR A 396 4.98 4.60 15.58
CA THR A 396 4.75 4.70 17.02
C THR A 396 3.33 4.26 17.30
N ALA A 397 3.17 3.34 18.25
CA ALA A 397 1.88 2.93 18.77
C ALA A 397 1.83 3.32 20.25
N ASP A 398 0.89 4.18 20.63
CA ASP A 398 0.73 4.68 22.00
C ASP A 398 -0.69 4.41 22.51
N THR A 399 -0.89 4.61 23.81
CA THR A 399 -2.19 4.42 24.47
C THR A 399 -2.81 3.05 24.14
N MET A 400 -1.96 2.02 24.00
CA MET A 400 -2.40 0.68 23.64
C MET A 400 -3.06 0.01 24.85
N ASN A 401 -4.33 -0.34 24.70
CA ASN A 401 -5.14 -1.00 25.69
C ASN A 401 -5.63 -2.33 25.12
N LEU A 402 -5.29 -3.43 25.79
CA LEU A 402 -5.74 -4.77 25.43
C LEU A 402 -6.54 -5.34 26.60
N THR A 403 -7.68 -5.93 26.32
CA THR A 403 -8.43 -6.72 27.29
C THR A 403 -8.82 -8.05 26.66
N VAL A 404 -8.46 -9.13 27.34
CA VAL A 404 -8.83 -10.51 26.99
C VAL A 404 -9.51 -11.12 28.20
N LYS A 405 -10.67 -11.77 28.01
CA LYS A 405 -11.44 -12.38 29.11
C LYS A 405 -11.63 -13.87 28.90
N ASP A 406 -11.92 -14.58 29.99
CA ASP A 406 -12.32 -15.99 29.99
C ASP A 406 -11.31 -16.92 29.28
N ILE A 407 -10.01 -16.69 29.48
CA ILE A 407 -8.96 -17.49 28.86
C ILE A 407 -8.98 -18.89 29.47
N GLN A 408 -9.02 -19.92 28.62
CA GLN A 408 -8.94 -21.31 29.05
C GLN A 408 -7.84 -22.03 28.27
N ILE A 409 -6.89 -22.64 28.97
CA ILE A 409 -5.81 -23.43 28.41
C ILE A 409 -6.05 -24.90 28.77
N PRO A 410 -6.11 -25.83 27.80
CA PRO A 410 -5.87 -25.65 26.35
C PRO A 410 -6.92 -24.76 25.64
N PHE A 411 -6.48 -23.95 24.67
CA PHE A 411 -7.25 -22.90 23.98
C PHE A 411 -8.35 -23.40 23.03
N LYS A 412 -9.33 -24.12 23.60
CA LYS A 412 -10.44 -24.74 22.87
C LYS A 412 -11.69 -23.87 22.75
N LYS A 413 -11.81 -22.82 23.56
CA LYS A 413 -12.96 -21.89 23.54
C LYS A 413 -12.59 -20.59 22.85
N PRO A 414 -13.58 -19.88 22.25
CA PRO A 414 -13.37 -18.54 21.71
C PRO A 414 -12.98 -17.55 22.82
N LEU A 415 -11.99 -16.71 22.51
CA LEU A 415 -11.42 -15.68 23.37
C LEU A 415 -11.93 -14.32 22.93
N PRO A 416 -12.72 -13.59 23.74
CA PRO A 416 -13.06 -12.20 23.47
C PRO A 416 -11.82 -11.31 23.59
N ILE A 417 -11.53 -10.54 22.54
CA ILE A 417 -10.41 -9.60 22.47
C ILE A 417 -10.96 -8.20 22.21
N ASP A 418 -10.52 -7.23 23.00
CA ASP A 418 -10.75 -5.80 22.81
C ASP A 418 -9.39 -5.08 22.83
N LEU A 419 -8.96 -4.59 21.67
CA LEU A 419 -7.73 -3.85 21.47
C LEU A 419 -8.05 -2.45 20.96
N ALA A 420 -7.50 -1.44 21.61
CA ALA A 420 -7.53 -0.05 21.14
C ALA A 420 -6.13 0.55 21.26
N LEU A 421 -5.65 1.23 20.24
CA LEU A 421 -4.37 1.93 20.24
C LEU A 421 -4.42 3.20 19.39
N ASN A 422 -3.53 4.13 19.68
CA ASN A 422 -3.23 5.27 18.83
C ASN A 422 -1.98 4.95 18.00
N LEU A 423 -1.95 5.42 16.76
CA LEU A 423 -0.88 5.19 15.80
C LEU A 423 -0.38 6.53 15.26
N ASN A 424 0.90 6.82 15.46
CA ASN A 424 1.56 8.06 15.04
C ASN A 424 0.84 9.33 15.53
N GLU A 425 0.42 9.34 16.80
CA GLU A 425 -0.27 10.45 17.50
C GLU A 425 -1.70 10.79 17.04
N THR A 426 -2.02 10.65 15.74
CA THR A 426 -3.29 11.12 15.17
C THR A 426 -4.26 10.00 14.79
N GLY A 427 -3.75 8.82 14.40
CA GLY A 427 -4.56 7.69 13.98
C GLY A 427 -5.06 6.87 15.17
N THR A 428 -6.29 6.35 15.09
CA THR A 428 -6.82 5.40 16.08
C THR A 428 -7.12 4.06 15.43
N VAL A 429 -6.78 2.97 16.12
CA VAL A 429 -7.03 1.59 15.68
C VAL A 429 -7.79 0.86 16.78
N GLY A 430 -8.92 0.27 16.41
CA GLY A 430 -9.77 -0.54 17.27
C GLY A 430 -10.02 -1.92 16.65
N VAL A 431 -9.85 -2.97 17.45
CA VAL A 431 -10.14 -4.35 17.07
C VAL A 431 -10.95 -4.98 18.19
N LYS A 432 -12.19 -5.39 17.90
CA LYS A 432 -13.05 -6.10 18.85
C LYS A 432 -13.52 -7.40 18.23
N GLY A 433 -13.36 -8.52 18.90
CA GLY A 433 -13.66 -9.80 18.26
C GLY A 433 -13.56 -11.02 19.12
N MET A 434 -13.84 -12.17 18.52
CA MET A 434 -13.68 -13.50 19.09
C MET A 434 -12.61 -14.27 18.33
N VAL A 435 -11.63 -14.82 19.04
CA VAL A 435 -10.55 -15.62 18.44
C VAL A 435 -10.52 -17.02 19.05
N THR A 436 -10.57 -18.06 18.23
CA THR A 436 -10.32 -19.44 18.64
C THR A 436 -8.94 -19.84 18.13
N VAL A 437 -8.08 -20.38 18.98
CA VAL A 437 -6.68 -20.70 18.61
C VAL A 437 -6.59 -22.05 17.89
N GLU A 438 -7.39 -23.04 18.30
CA GLU A 438 -7.31 -24.40 17.77
C GLU A 438 -8.71 -24.99 17.45
N PRO A 439 -9.09 -25.13 16.16
CA PRO A 439 -8.41 -24.59 14.97
C PRO A 439 -8.52 -23.05 14.92
N LEU A 440 -7.58 -22.37 14.23
CA LEU A 440 -7.54 -20.91 14.19
C LEU A 440 -8.76 -20.34 13.47
N LYS A 441 -9.58 -19.57 14.19
CA LYS A 441 -10.75 -18.85 13.69
C LYS A 441 -10.80 -17.46 14.32
N ALA A 442 -11.15 -16.44 13.55
CA ALA A 442 -11.26 -15.09 14.07
C ALA A 442 -12.45 -14.34 13.46
N ASP A 443 -13.29 -13.78 14.31
CA ASP A 443 -14.36 -12.86 13.98
C ASP A 443 -14.02 -11.49 14.59
N ALA A 444 -13.71 -10.48 13.78
CA ALA A 444 -13.23 -9.19 14.26
C ALA A 444 -13.95 -8.01 13.60
N ASP A 445 -14.50 -7.12 14.41
CA ASP A 445 -14.88 -5.76 14.03
C ASP A 445 -13.60 -4.89 14.05
N LEU A 446 -13.26 -4.31 12.90
CA LEU A 446 -12.05 -3.50 12.66
C LEU A 446 -12.45 -2.04 12.45
N THR A 447 -11.77 -1.13 13.14
CA THR A 447 -11.94 0.32 12.98
C THR A 447 -10.56 0.98 12.91
N LEU A 448 -10.28 1.67 11.82
CA LEU A 448 -9.16 2.58 11.68
C LEU A 448 -9.75 3.96 11.41
N GLU A 449 -9.38 4.96 12.20
CA GLU A 449 -9.82 6.34 11.98
C GLU A 449 -8.60 7.23 11.88
N HIS A 450 -8.55 8.02 10.80
CA HIS A 450 -7.55 9.06 10.56
C HIS A 450 -6.10 8.57 10.60
N VAL A 451 -5.82 7.37 10.08
CA VAL A 451 -4.43 6.87 9.99
C VAL A 451 -3.69 7.62 8.89
N GLU A 452 -2.77 8.52 9.26
CA GLU A 452 -1.98 9.29 8.30
C GLU A 452 -1.09 8.40 7.42
N ILE A 453 -1.02 8.74 6.12
CA ILE A 453 -0.23 8.01 5.12
C ILE A 453 1.23 8.47 5.15
N ARG A 454 1.47 9.74 5.49
CA ARG A 454 2.79 10.38 5.43
C ARG A 454 3.89 9.66 6.23
N PRO A 455 3.66 9.14 7.46
CA PRO A 455 4.68 8.38 8.19
C PRO A 455 5.17 7.12 7.45
N PHE A 456 4.38 6.60 6.51
CA PHE A 456 4.70 5.41 5.71
C PHE A 456 5.40 5.75 4.38
N GLN A 457 5.75 7.02 4.12
CA GLN A 457 6.47 7.45 2.91
C GLN A 457 7.72 6.60 2.58
N PRO A 458 8.56 6.18 3.55
CA PRO A 458 9.72 5.32 3.24
C PRO A 458 9.36 4.00 2.55
N TYR A 459 8.18 3.44 2.85
CA TYR A 459 7.69 2.21 2.22
C TYR A 459 7.17 2.44 0.80
N LEU A 460 6.68 3.65 0.52
CA LEU A 460 6.19 4.05 -0.82
C LEU A 460 7.33 4.41 -1.76
N ALA A 461 8.47 4.87 -1.22
CA ALA A 461 9.63 5.33 -1.98
C ALA A 461 10.23 4.25 -2.89
N SER A 462 10.01 2.96 -2.64
CA SER A 462 10.47 1.88 -3.52
C SER A 462 9.66 1.76 -4.82
N PHE A 463 8.41 2.25 -4.82
CA PHE A 463 7.47 2.11 -5.93
C PHE A 463 7.16 3.44 -6.62
N LEU A 464 7.16 4.52 -5.85
CA LEU A 464 6.80 5.86 -6.27
C LEU A 464 8.00 6.80 -6.17
N ASN A 465 8.15 7.65 -7.17
CA ASN A 465 9.02 8.82 -7.16
C ASN A 465 8.17 10.09 -6.89
N ALA A 466 7.43 10.04 -5.79
CA ALA A 466 6.48 11.07 -5.39
C ALA A 466 6.41 11.14 -3.86
N ASP A 467 6.14 12.33 -3.33
CA ASP A 467 5.98 12.56 -1.89
C ASP A 467 4.52 12.76 -1.52
N VAL A 468 4.06 12.04 -0.50
CA VAL A 468 2.75 12.26 0.11
C VAL A 468 2.84 13.48 1.03
N LEU A 469 2.16 14.56 0.67
CA LEU A 469 2.11 15.80 1.44
C LEU A 469 1.10 15.71 2.58
N ASP A 470 -0.06 15.13 2.29
CA ASP A 470 -1.19 14.96 3.20
C ASP A 470 -2.01 13.73 2.78
N GLY A 471 -2.78 13.17 3.72
CA GLY A 471 -3.71 12.08 3.46
C GLY A 471 -3.87 11.15 4.66
N ALA A 472 -5.11 10.77 4.93
CA ALA A 472 -5.46 9.83 6.00
C ALA A 472 -6.40 8.73 5.51
N ILE A 473 -6.26 7.54 6.08
CA ILE A 473 -7.06 6.35 5.79
C ILE A 473 -8.06 6.14 6.93
N ASP A 474 -9.32 5.94 6.56
CA ASP A 474 -10.35 5.39 7.45
C ASP A 474 -10.76 4.01 6.94
N LEU A 475 -11.01 3.08 7.86
CA LEU A 475 -11.56 1.76 7.57
C LEU A 475 -12.53 1.38 8.67
N ARG A 476 -13.72 0.89 8.30
CA ARG A 476 -14.65 0.26 9.25
C ARG A 476 -15.21 -1.00 8.62
N GLY A 477 -15.05 -2.14 9.26
CA GLY A 477 -15.51 -3.39 8.68
C GLY A 477 -15.47 -4.56 9.63
N LYS A 478 -15.95 -5.70 9.14
CA LYS A 478 -15.94 -6.99 9.82
C LYS A 478 -15.10 -7.96 9.02
N ALA A 479 -14.21 -8.67 9.69
CA ALA A 479 -13.41 -9.74 9.13
C ALA A 479 -13.80 -11.08 9.77
N HIS A 480 -14.01 -12.10 8.95
CA HIS A 480 -14.20 -13.48 9.36
C HIS A 480 -13.11 -14.33 8.72
N PHE A 481 -12.28 -14.97 9.54
CA PHE A 481 -11.16 -15.82 9.11
C PHE A 481 -11.33 -17.25 9.62
N LEU A 482 -11.09 -18.23 8.74
CA LEU A 482 -11.18 -19.66 9.03
C LEU A 482 -9.98 -20.40 8.44
N GLN A 483 -9.08 -20.91 9.28
CA GLN A 483 -7.95 -21.72 8.79
C GLN A 483 -8.44 -22.99 8.06
N ASP A 484 -9.31 -23.76 8.72
CA ASP A 484 -9.97 -24.93 8.14
C ASP A 484 -11.31 -24.51 7.51
N HIS A 485 -11.26 -24.00 6.28
CA HIS A 485 -12.39 -23.34 5.62
C HIS A 485 -13.28 -24.29 4.78
N GLY A 486 -12.80 -25.46 4.39
CA GLY A 486 -13.58 -26.43 3.62
C GLY A 486 -14.12 -25.85 2.31
N SER A 487 -15.43 -25.61 2.22
CA SER A 487 -16.07 -24.94 1.07
C SER A 487 -16.38 -23.45 1.31
N ASN A 488 -16.16 -22.94 2.52
CA ASN A 488 -16.31 -21.52 2.84
C ASN A 488 -15.05 -20.76 2.42
N PRO A 489 -15.11 -19.43 2.24
CA PRO A 489 -13.90 -18.64 2.00
C PRO A 489 -12.97 -18.65 3.22
N LEU A 490 -11.66 -18.61 2.96
CA LEU A 490 -10.61 -18.51 3.99
C LEU A 490 -10.73 -17.21 4.79
N LEU A 491 -11.00 -16.10 4.09
CA LEU A 491 -11.21 -14.77 4.66
C LEU A 491 -12.42 -14.13 3.99
N GLN A 492 -13.31 -13.58 4.81
CA GLN A 492 -14.40 -12.72 4.38
C GLN A 492 -14.25 -11.37 5.05
N PHE A 493 -14.22 -10.30 4.26
CA PHE A 493 -14.20 -8.93 4.77
C PHE A 493 -15.41 -8.17 4.25
N GLN A 494 -16.12 -7.46 5.13
CA GLN A 494 -17.24 -6.60 4.78
C GLN A 494 -17.10 -5.24 5.45
N GLY A 495 -17.03 -4.15 4.69
CA GLY A 495 -16.86 -2.83 5.29
C GLY A 495 -16.75 -1.67 4.30
N ASP A 496 -16.40 -0.52 4.85
CA ASP A 496 -16.19 0.74 4.15
C ASP A 496 -14.74 1.18 4.32
N LEU A 497 -14.16 1.76 3.26
CA LEU A 497 -12.82 2.34 3.25
C LEU A 497 -12.88 3.77 2.75
N ALA A 498 -12.07 4.66 3.29
CA ALA A 498 -11.92 6.01 2.77
C ALA A 498 -10.47 6.48 2.79
N VAL A 499 -10.10 7.27 1.78
CA VAL A 499 -8.87 8.05 1.76
C VAL A 499 -9.24 9.52 1.68
N ASN A 500 -8.98 10.26 2.75
CA ASN A 500 -9.36 11.66 2.90
C ASN A 500 -8.15 12.58 2.73
N GLN A 501 -8.39 13.76 2.15
CA GLN A 501 -7.42 14.86 2.04
C GLN A 501 -6.07 14.43 1.45
N LEU A 502 -6.06 13.54 0.45
CA LEU A 502 -4.81 13.11 -0.15
C LEU A 502 -4.24 14.23 -1.01
N ALA A 503 -2.94 14.50 -0.85
CA ALA A 503 -2.15 15.34 -1.74
C ALA A 503 -0.79 14.68 -2.01
N ILE A 504 -0.47 14.50 -3.29
CA ILE A 504 0.78 13.92 -3.78
C ILE A 504 1.52 14.94 -4.63
N ALA A 505 2.81 15.12 -4.36
CA ALA A 505 3.71 15.96 -5.14
C ALA A 505 4.79 15.15 -5.86
N ASP A 506 5.29 15.67 -6.98
CA ASP A 506 6.48 15.15 -7.63
C ASP A 506 7.69 15.32 -6.70
N HIS A 507 8.48 14.26 -6.53
CA HIS A 507 9.62 14.26 -5.60
C HIS A 507 10.72 15.28 -6.00
N ASN A 508 10.85 15.56 -7.30
CA ASN A 508 11.90 16.43 -7.84
C ASN A 508 11.46 17.89 -7.95
N SER A 509 10.23 18.14 -8.41
CA SER A 509 9.74 19.52 -8.62
C SER A 509 8.99 20.10 -7.43
N PHE A 510 8.54 19.25 -6.50
CA PHE A 510 7.67 19.60 -5.35
C PHE A 510 6.31 20.19 -5.75
N ASP A 511 5.93 20.12 -7.03
CA ASP A 511 4.62 20.55 -7.48
C ASP A 511 3.58 19.48 -7.12
N GLU A 512 2.41 19.91 -6.62
CA GLU A 512 1.27 19.02 -6.41
C GLU A 512 0.77 18.47 -7.75
N VAL A 513 0.70 17.15 -7.87
CA VAL A 513 0.34 16.47 -9.12
C VAL A 513 -1.05 15.86 -9.05
N VAL A 514 -1.39 15.25 -7.91
CA VAL A 514 -2.68 14.62 -7.67
C VAL A 514 -3.16 14.95 -6.27
N SER A 515 -4.40 15.41 -6.15
CA SER A 515 -5.06 15.60 -4.85
C SER A 515 -6.54 15.29 -4.91
N TRP A 516 -7.15 15.00 -3.78
CA TRP A 516 -8.61 14.91 -3.64
C TRP A 516 -9.07 15.11 -2.21
N LYS A 517 -10.33 15.54 -2.06
CA LYS A 517 -10.94 15.74 -0.74
C LYS A 517 -11.29 14.42 -0.06
N ALA A 518 -11.91 13.50 -0.78
CA ALA A 518 -12.28 12.19 -0.26
C ALA A 518 -12.47 11.18 -1.40
N LEU A 519 -11.94 9.97 -1.22
CA LEU A 519 -12.25 8.79 -2.02
C LEU A 519 -12.84 7.75 -1.08
N LYS A 520 -14.14 7.47 -1.21
CA LYS A 520 -14.87 6.51 -0.37
C LYS A 520 -15.23 5.28 -1.18
N VAL A 521 -15.01 4.11 -0.61
CA VAL A 521 -15.37 2.81 -1.16
C VAL A 521 -16.28 2.14 -0.15
N ASN A 522 -17.58 2.15 -0.44
CA ASN A 522 -18.63 1.70 0.46
C ASN A 522 -19.11 0.28 0.10
N GLN A 523 -19.50 -0.49 1.11
CA GLN A 523 -20.03 -1.84 0.98
C GLN A 523 -19.07 -2.77 0.21
N VAL A 524 -17.79 -2.74 0.58
CA VAL A 524 -16.81 -3.70 0.09
C VAL A 524 -17.10 -5.05 0.71
N ALA A 525 -17.28 -6.06 -0.13
CA ALA A 525 -17.31 -7.47 0.27
C ALA A 525 -16.20 -8.20 -0.49
N LEU A 526 -15.19 -8.66 0.24
CA LEU A 526 -14.04 -9.41 -0.27
C LEU A 526 -14.09 -10.82 0.31
N ASP A 527 -14.20 -11.82 -0.55
CA ASP A 527 -13.96 -13.23 -0.21
C ASP A 527 -12.59 -13.62 -0.77
N VAL A 528 -11.79 -14.37 -0.01
CA VAL A 528 -10.49 -14.91 -0.43
C VAL A 528 -10.54 -16.43 -0.43
N GLU A 529 -10.04 -17.04 -1.51
CA GLU A 529 -10.05 -18.49 -1.77
C GLU A 529 -11.46 -19.12 -1.73
N PRO A 530 -12.27 -18.99 -2.81
CA PRO A 530 -11.97 -18.32 -4.09
C PRO A 530 -12.11 -16.79 -4.01
N THR A 531 -11.23 -16.06 -4.70
CA THR A 531 -11.20 -14.59 -4.62
C THR A 531 -12.37 -13.95 -5.36
N THR A 532 -13.26 -13.27 -4.64
CA THR A 532 -14.34 -12.47 -5.22
C THR A 532 -14.43 -11.10 -4.56
N VAL A 533 -14.73 -10.07 -5.36
CA VAL A 533 -14.79 -8.68 -4.90
C VAL A 533 -16.11 -8.05 -5.34
N LYS A 534 -16.89 -7.57 -4.39
CA LYS A 534 -18.10 -6.77 -4.64
C LYS A 534 -17.97 -5.42 -3.97
N ILE A 535 -18.30 -4.36 -4.68
CA ILE A 535 -18.27 -2.98 -4.17
C ILE A 535 -19.63 -2.35 -4.48
N GLY A 536 -20.33 -1.86 -3.47
CA GLY A 536 -21.62 -1.19 -3.66
C GLY A 536 -21.45 0.20 -4.30
N GLU A 537 -20.57 1.03 -3.74
CA GLU A 537 -20.34 2.38 -4.28
C GLU A 537 -18.88 2.83 -4.15
N ILE A 538 -18.36 3.47 -5.19
CA ILE A 538 -17.13 4.27 -5.14
C ILE A 538 -17.53 5.74 -5.31
N ASP A 539 -17.28 6.59 -4.31
CA ASP A 539 -17.56 8.04 -4.37
C ASP A 539 -16.24 8.82 -4.31
N TRP A 540 -15.86 9.43 -5.43
CA TRP A 540 -14.63 10.21 -5.57
C TRP A 540 -14.94 11.70 -5.65
N GLN A 541 -14.58 12.43 -4.61
CA GLN A 541 -14.97 13.81 -4.38
C GLN A 541 -13.80 14.78 -4.61
N GLU A 542 -14.05 15.75 -5.48
CA GLU A 542 -13.15 16.85 -5.81
C GLU A 542 -11.72 16.40 -6.16
N PRO A 543 -11.52 15.39 -7.03
CA PRO A 543 -10.17 15.06 -7.50
C PRO A 543 -9.62 16.17 -8.38
N SER A 544 -8.35 16.51 -8.17
CA SER A 544 -7.57 17.47 -8.92
C SER A 544 -6.32 16.79 -9.48
N VAL A 545 -6.10 16.92 -10.78
CA VAL A 545 -4.92 16.36 -11.46
C VAL A 545 -4.23 17.43 -12.30
N GLN A 546 -2.91 17.53 -12.17
CA GLN A 546 -2.08 18.38 -13.00
C GLN A 546 -1.33 17.55 -14.04
N ILE A 547 -1.66 17.79 -15.32
CA ILE A 547 -1.05 17.12 -16.47
C ILE A 547 -0.17 18.15 -17.18
N VAL A 548 1.13 17.91 -17.17
CA VAL A 548 2.12 18.78 -17.82
C VAL A 548 2.88 17.97 -18.86
N VAL A 549 2.89 18.46 -20.09
CA VAL A 549 3.86 18.04 -21.12
C VAL A 549 5.05 18.99 -21.01
N ASP A 550 6.22 18.45 -20.71
CA ASP A 550 7.46 19.21 -20.57
C ASP A 550 8.02 19.66 -21.91
N ALA A 551 9.08 20.50 -21.88
CA ALA A 551 9.69 21.03 -23.09
C ALA A 551 10.31 19.95 -24.00
N ASP A 552 10.68 18.80 -23.42
CA ASP A 552 11.19 17.61 -24.12
C ASP A 552 10.05 16.68 -24.62
N GLY A 553 8.79 17.04 -24.38
CA GLY A 553 7.61 16.27 -24.77
C GLY A 553 7.24 15.13 -23.81
N GLN A 554 7.95 14.96 -22.69
CA GLN A 554 7.59 13.97 -21.67
C GLN A 554 6.41 14.44 -20.82
N LEU A 555 5.67 13.51 -20.23
CA LEU A 555 4.59 13.81 -19.28
C LEU A 555 5.14 13.83 -17.85
N ASN A 556 4.69 14.76 -17.02
CA ASN A 556 5.03 14.74 -15.58
C ASN A 556 4.57 13.44 -14.88
N LEU A 557 3.38 12.93 -15.22
CA LEU A 557 2.81 11.72 -14.59
C LEU A 557 3.63 10.44 -14.84
N SER A 558 4.37 10.34 -15.95
CA SER A 558 5.18 9.14 -16.23
C SER A 558 6.37 9.00 -15.28
N ARG A 559 6.81 10.11 -14.66
CA ARG A 559 7.95 10.17 -13.75
C ARG A 559 7.59 9.88 -12.29
N LEU A 560 6.29 9.71 -11.97
CA LEU A 560 5.82 9.40 -10.61
C LEU A 560 6.04 7.92 -10.24
N SER A 561 6.15 7.02 -11.20
CA SER A 561 6.46 5.61 -10.92
C SER A 561 7.96 5.36 -11.09
N LYS A 562 8.58 4.60 -10.18
CA LYS A 562 10.00 4.20 -10.33
C LYS A 562 10.21 3.12 -11.41
N SER A 563 9.15 2.67 -12.08
CA SER A 563 9.20 1.69 -13.16
C SER A 563 9.32 2.37 -14.53
N SER A 564 10.45 3.03 -14.75
CA SER A 564 11.08 3.28 -16.07
C SER A 564 12.39 4.04 -15.84
N ALA A 565 13.34 3.41 -15.17
CA ALA A 565 14.72 3.69 -15.51
C ALA A 565 14.94 3.08 -16.90
N SER A 566 15.24 3.96 -17.85
CA SER A 566 15.51 3.68 -19.25
C SER A 566 16.33 2.41 -19.43
N ALA A 567 15.78 1.43 -20.15
CA ALA A 567 16.63 0.46 -20.81
C ALA A 567 17.54 1.25 -21.75
N ASP A 568 18.84 1.23 -21.44
CA ASP A 568 19.89 1.81 -22.25
C ASP A 568 19.76 1.26 -23.69
N PRO A 569 19.54 2.08 -24.73
CA PRO A 569 19.37 1.61 -26.12
C PRO A 569 20.63 0.92 -26.68
N SER A 570 21.72 0.97 -25.93
CA SER A 570 23.07 0.54 -26.32
C SER A 570 23.38 -0.90 -25.91
N SER A 571 22.51 -1.56 -25.14
CA SER A 571 22.71 -2.95 -24.76
C SER A 571 22.02 -3.86 -25.79
N PRO A 572 22.76 -4.71 -26.55
CA PRO A 572 22.12 -5.70 -27.41
C PRO A 572 21.20 -6.57 -26.53
N PRO A 573 19.98 -6.90 -26.99
CA PRO A 573 19.08 -7.73 -26.21
C PRO A 573 19.80 -9.04 -25.94
N ALA A 574 20.17 -9.27 -24.68
CA ALA A 574 20.57 -10.59 -24.24
C ALA A 574 19.37 -11.49 -24.54
N GLU A 575 19.57 -12.39 -25.48
CA GLU A 575 18.66 -13.46 -25.85
C GLU A 575 18.55 -14.40 -24.64
N ALA A 576 17.86 -13.93 -23.61
CA ALA A 576 17.34 -14.75 -22.54
C ALA A 576 16.25 -15.58 -23.18
N GLU A 577 16.58 -16.85 -23.43
CA GLU A 577 15.63 -17.90 -23.73
C GLU A 577 14.40 -17.70 -22.83
N SER A 578 13.34 -17.20 -23.46
CA SER A 578 12.05 -17.07 -22.85
C SER A 578 11.50 -18.47 -22.68
N GLN A 579 11.89 -19.13 -21.59
CA GLN A 579 11.01 -20.07 -20.93
C GLN A 579 9.74 -19.29 -20.60
N LYS A 580 8.76 -19.37 -21.50
CA LYS A 580 7.36 -19.07 -21.24
C LYS A 580 6.86 -20.06 -20.18
N SER A 581 7.25 -19.87 -18.93
CA SER A 581 6.26 -20.01 -17.86
C SER A 581 5.29 -18.85 -18.07
N LYS A 582 4.25 -19.07 -18.89
CA LYS A 582 3.01 -18.34 -18.68
C LYS A 582 2.77 -18.40 -17.17
N PRO A 583 2.64 -17.29 -16.43
CA PRO A 583 2.07 -17.39 -15.10
C PRO A 583 0.79 -18.19 -15.28
N LYS A 584 0.62 -19.29 -14.54
CA LYS A 584 -0.67 -19.99 -14.51
C LYS A 584 -1.68 -18.89 -14.23
N SER A 585 -2.49 -18.56 -15.23
CA SER A 585 -3.60 -17.64 -15.06
C SER A 585 -4.45 -18.28 -13.98
N GLY A 586 -4.37 -17.77 -12.76
CA GLY A 586 -5.39 -18.04 -11.76
C GLY A 586 -6.73 -17.72 -12.41
N GLU A 587 -7.78 -18.43 -12.01
CA GLU A 587 -9.13 -18.14 -12.51
C GLU A 587 -9.40 -16.62 -12.41
N PRO A 588 -9.99 -16.01 -13.45
CA PRO A 588 -10.21 -14.57 -13.48
C PRO A 588 -11.02 -14.14 -12.26
N VAL A 589 -10.46 -13.22 -11.46
CA VAL A 589 -11.10 -12.71 -10.24
C VAL A 589 -12.46 -12.11 -10.59
N SER A 590 -13.52 -12.58 -9.93
CA SER A 590 -14.86 -12.05 -10.12
C SER A 590 -14.99 -10.72 -9.40
N VAL A 591 -15.04 -9.61 -10.15
CA VAL A 591 -15.19 -8.25 -9.62
C VAL A 591 -16.54 -7.68 -10.07
N THR A 592 -17.27 -7.05 -9.16
CA THR A 592 -18.49 -6.27 -9.46
C THR A 592 -18.49 -4.96 -8.69
N ILE A 593 -18.80 -3.86 -9.39
CA ILE A 593 -18.98 -2.53 -8.78
C ILE A 593 -20.35 -2.00 -9.21
N ASP A 594 -21.25 -1.80 -8.25
CA ASP A 594 -22.63 -1.41 -8.55
C ASP A 594 -22.71 0.05 -9.01
N GLN A 595 -21.95 0.96 -8.39
CA GLN A 595 -21.90 2.36 -8.79
C GLN A 595 -20.51 2.99 -8.55
N VAL A 596 -20.06 3.79 -9.51
CA VAL A 596 -18.97 4.75 -9.35
C VAL A 596 -19.56 6.14 -9.54
N LYS A 597 -19.32 7.02 -8.59
CA LYS A 597 -19.76 8.41 -8.59
C LYS A 597 -18.53 9.31 -8.55
N LEU A 598 -18.46 10.20 -9.52
CA LEU A 598 -17.40 11.20 -9.62
C LEU A 598 -18.02 12.58 -9.40
N ALA A 599 -17.49 13.34 -8.45
CA ALA A 599 -18.03 14.65 -8.10
C ALA A 599 -16.97 15.74 -8.27
N LYS A 600 -17.21 16.67 -9.20
CA LYS A 600 -16.41 17.89 -9.39
C LYS A 600 -14.90 17.65 -9.60
N LEU A 601 -14.54 16.70 -10.46
CA LEU A 601 -13.17 16.55 -10.92
C LEU A 601 -12.71 17.84 -11.62
N ALA A 602 -11.49 18.26 -11.29
CA ALA A 602 -10.75 19.29 -11.99
C ALA A 602 -9.47 18.68 -12.58
N ALA A 603 -9.15 19.03 -13.82
CA ALA A 603 -7.86 18.72 -14.39
C ALA A 603 -7.26 19.96 -15.03
N ARG A 604 -5.98 20.20 -14.82
CA ARG A 604 -5.23 21.27 -15.50
C ARG A 604 -4.27 20.62 -16.47
N PHE A 605 -4.35 21.04 -17.73
CA PHE A 605 -3.43 20.60 -18.76
C PHE A 605 -2.56 21.77 -19.19
N GLN A 606 -1.24 21.55 -19.24
CA GLN A 606 -0.28 22.51 -19.73
C GLN A 606 0.71 21.83 -20.66
N ASP A 607 0.92 22.41 -21.83
CA ASP A 607 1.95 21.96 -22.78
C ASP A 607 3.06 23.02 -22.86
N LEU A 608 4.25 22.62 -22.40
CA LEU A 608 5.47 23.41 -22.40
C LEU A 608 6.33 23.16 -23.64
N SER A 609 6.00 22.15 -24.46
CA SER A 609 6.73 21.82 -25.71
C SER A 609 6.37 22.73 -26.89
N ILE A 610 5.39 23.63 -26.71
CA ILE A 610 4.89 24.56 -27.71
C ILE A 610 5.00 26.00 -27.18
N GLU A 611 5.38 26.93 -28.05
CA GLU A 611 5.49 28.35 -27.73
C GLU A 611 4.53 29.18 -28.60
N PRO A 612 3.67 30.04 -28.01
CA PRO A 612 3.41 30.22 -26.57
C PRO A 612 2.82 28.97 -25.89
N LYS A 613 3.10 28.81 -24.58
CA LYS A 613 2.65 27.66 -23.77
C LYS A 613 1.14 27.49 -23.83
N VAL A 614 0.67 26.29 -24.14
CA VAL A 614 -0.75 25.98 -24.20
C VAL A 614 -1.25 25.61 -22.81
N ARG A 615 -2.41 26.17 -22.42
CA ARG A 615 -3.06 25.86 -21.14
C ARG A 615 -4.55 25.67 -21.36
N THR A 616 -5.08 24.60 -20.79
CA THR A 616 -6.52 24.37 -20.72
C THR A 616 -6.88 23.71 -19.40
N SER A 617 -8.16 23.75 -19.05
CA SER A 617 -8.68 23.17 -17.83
C SER A 617 -9.96 22.41 -18.09
N LEU A 618 -10.15 21.36 -17.31
CA LEU A 618 -11.38 20.62 -17.18
C LEU A 618 -11.95 20.94 -15.80
N THR A 619 -13.22 21.32 -15.74
CA THR A 619 -13.91 21.68 -14.49
C THR A 619 -15.31 21.09 -14.46
N ASP A 620 -15.89 20.99 -13.27
CA ASP A 620 -17.23 20.44 -13.04
C ASP A 620 -17.41 19.02 -13.64
N PHE A 621 -16.32 18.26 -13.82
CA PHE A 621 -16.43 16.93 -14.41
C PHE A 621 -16.95 15.93 -13.37
N GLY A 622 -18.04 15.26 -13.69
CA GLY A 622 -18.67 14.32 -12.77
C GLY A 622 -19.81 13.56 -13.40
N GLY A 623 -20.41 12.68 -12.61
CA GLY A 623 -21.50 11.81 -13.04
C GLY A 623 -21.38 10.42 -12.44
N THR A 624 -21.97 9.44 -13.11
CA THR A 624 -22.04 8.06 -12.60
C THR A 624 -21.70 7.03 -13.66
N ILE A 625 -21.04 5.96 -13.24
CA ILE A 625 -20.90 4.70 -13.98
C ILE A 625 -21.59 3.61 -13.15
N LYS A 626 -22.53 2.86 -13.72
CA LYS A 626 -23.34 1.88 -12.97
C LYS A 626 -23.18 0.48 -13.52
N GLY A 627 -22.89 -0.49 -12.66
CA GLY A 627 -22.89 -1.92 -12.98
C GLY A 627 -21.64 -2.45 -13.67
N LEU A 628 -20.44 -1.99 -13.28
CA LEU A 628 -19.17 -2.58 -13.76
C LEU A 628 -19.04 -4.02 -13.26
N SER A 629 -18.53 -4.91 -14.12
CA SER A 629 -18.34 -6.32 -13.76
C SER A 629 -17.31 -6.99 -14.65
N SER A 630 -16.54 -7.95 -14.13
CA SER A 630 -15.67 -8.79 -14.96
C SER A 630 -16.42 -9.81 -15.82
N LYS A 631 -17.74 -9.97 -15.64
CA LYS A 631 -18.58 -10.84 -16.49
C LYS A 631 -18.82 -10.21 -17.86
N GLN A 632 -18.49 -10.92 -18.93
CA GLN A 632 -18.60 -10.43 -20.32
C GLN A 632 -19.98 -9.85 -20.69
N LEU A 633 -21.07 -10.47 -20.22
CA LEU A 633 -22.44 -10.08 -20.59
C LEU A 633 -22.97 -8.82 -19.87
N LYS A 634 -22.36 -8.40 -18.75
CA LYS A 634 -22.85 -7.28 -17.94
C LYS A 634 -22.10 -6.00 -18.33
N LYS A 635 -22.77 -5.12 -19.08
CA LYS A 635 -22.24 -3.82 -19.52
C LYS A 635 -22.69 -2.74 -18.54
N ALA A 636 -21.77 -1.87 -18.14
CA ALA A 636 -22.02 -0.76 -17.26
C ALA A 636 -22.54 0.47 -18.02
N ASP A 637 -23.55 1.15 -17.47
CA ASP A 637 -24.07 2.40 -18.03
C ASP A 637 -23.20 3.58 -17.59
N VAL A 638 -22.83 4.44 -18.55
CA VAL A 638 -22.01 5.64 -18.33
C VAL A 638 -22.87 6.88 -18.54
N ASN A 639 -22.81 7.83 -17.61
CA ASN A 639 -23.37 9.17 -17.77
C ASN A 639 -22.49 10.17 -17.03
N LEU A 640 -21.60 10.82 -17.77
CA LEU A 640 -20.65 11.81 -17.27
C LEU A 640 -20.85 13.13 -18.02
N ALA A 641 -20.60 14.25 -17.34
CA ALA A 641 -20.65 15.57 -17.93
C ALA A 641 -19.62 16.48 -17.27
N GLY A 642 -19.21 17.54 -17.97
CA GLY A 642 -18.31 18.54 -17.42
C GLY A 642 -18.16 19.72 -18.35
N LYS A 643 -17.16 20.58 -18.07
CA LYS A 643 -16.83 21.75 -18.89
C LYS A 643 -15.35 21.80 -19.21
N VAL A 644 -15.02 22.08 -20.48
CA VAL A 644 -13.65 22.31 -20.96
C VAL A 644 -13.41 23.82 -21.14
N GLY A 645 -12.20 24.27 -20.78
CA GLY A 645 -11.81 25.67 -20.81
C GLY A 645 -12.65 26.50 -19.84
N ARG A 646 -13.21 27.61 -20.32
CA ARG A 646 -13.99 28.53 -19.47
C ARG A 646 -15.44 28.10 -19.27
N THR A 647 -16.09 27.52 -20.29
CA THR A 647 -17.55 27.26 -20.25
C THR A 647 -18.05 26.13 -21.16
N ALA A 648 -17.23 25.48 -21.99
CA ALA A 648 -17.74 24.60 -23.05
C ALA A 648 -18.22 23.25 -22.49
N PRO A 649 -19.53 22.94 -22.51
CA PRO A 649 -20.03 21.71 -21.93
C PRO A 649 -19.68 20.51 -22.80
N PHE A 650 -19.39 19.39 -22.15
CA PHE A 650 -19.31 18.10 -22.81
C PHE A 650 -20.06 17.04 -22.01
N LYS A 651 -20.44 15.95 -22.70
CA LYS A 651 -21.17 14.83 -22.13
C LYS A 651 -20.63 13.52 -22.69
N ILE A 652 -20.57 12.49 -21.85
CA ILE A 652 -20.21 11.12 -22.21
C ILE A 652 -21.35 10.22 -21.75
N VAL A 653 -22.03 9.57 -22.69
CA VAL A 653 -23.12 8.62 -22.40
C VAL A 653 -22.92 7.33 -23.17
N GLY A 654 -23.33 6.20 -22.60
CA GLY A 654 -23.27 4.93 -23.31
C GLY A 654 -23.02 3.75 -22.39
N LYS A 655 -22.40 2.69 -22.93
CA LYS A 655 -22.13 1.45 -22.21
C LYS A 655 -20.68 1.00 -22.33
N ILE A 656 -20.10 0.50 -21.26
CA ILE A 656 -18.73 -0.02 -21.23
C ILE A 656 -18.65 -1.36 -20.49
N ASN A 657 -17.66 -2.18 -20.82
CA ASN A 657 -17.25 -3.31 -19.98
C ASN A 657 -15.72 -3.44 -20.02
N PRO A 658 -14.99 -2.66 -19.20
CA PRO A 658 -13.53 -2.66 -19.22
C PRO A 658 -12.92 -3.80 -18.39
N LEU A 659 -13.70 -4.47 -17.53
CA LEU A 659 -13.21 -5.50 -16.62
C LEU A 659 -13.31 -6.92 -17.21
N SER A 660 -13.96 -7.09 -18.36
CA SER A 660 -14.02 -8.37 -19.08
C SER A 660 -12.79 -8.59 -19.96
N GLU A 661 -12.45 -9.85 -20.23
CA GLU A 661 -11.34 -10.20 -21.14
C GLU A 661 -11.48 -9.58 -22.54
N ASP A 662 -12.71 -9.53 -23.06
CA ASP A 662 -13.05 -8.79 -24.27
C ASP A 662 -13.63 -7.44 -23.87
N ALA A 663 -12.77 -6.42 -23.77
CA ALA A 663 -13.21 -5.08 -23.43
C ALA A 663 -14.29 -4.59 -24.42
N PHE A 664 -15.42 -4.12 -23.90
CA PHE A 664 -16.52 -3.56 -24.69
C PHE A 664 -16.63 -2.05 -24.44
N THR A 665 -16.92 -1.28 -25.48
CA THR A 665 -17.23 0.15 -25.37
C THR A 665 -18.28 0.49 -26.42
N ASP A 666 -19.24 1.34 -26.07
CA ASP A 666 -20.22 1.95 -26.97
C ASP A 666 -20.60 3.29 -26.35
N LEU A 667 -19.80 4.31 -26.66
CA LEU A 667 -19.85 5.63 -26.04
C LEU A 667 -20.18 6.69 -27.07
N VAL A 668 -21.06 7.60 -26.70
CA VAL A 668 -21.33 8.86 -27.40
C VAL A 668 -20.74 9.99 -26.57
N ILE A 669 -19.81 10.72 -27.16
CA ILE A 669 -19.12 11.86 -26.55
C ILE A 669 -19.52 13.10 -27.34
N THR A 670 -20.12 14.08 -26.68
CA THR A 670 -20.47 15.37 -27.30
C THR A 670 -19.73 16.50 -26.61
N LEU A 671 -19.12 17.39 -27.38
CA LEU A 671 -18.50 18.63 -26.92
C LEU A 671 -19.11 19.78 -27.71
N ASN A 672 -19.57 20.84 -27.04
CA ASN A 672 -20.25 21.94 -27.72
C ASN A 672 -19.54 23.26 -27.49
N GLY A 673 -19.04 23.87 -28.58
CA GLY A 673 -18.60 25.26 -28.60
C GLY A 673 -17.33 25.54 -27.80
N MET A 674 -16.36 24.63 -27.80
CA MET A 674 -15.03 24.85 -27.21
C MET A 674 -14.30 25.97 -27.94
N ASP A 675 -13.87 26.99 -27.21
CA ASP A 675 -13.06 28.08 -27.75
C ASP A 675 -11.67 27.56 -28.15
N LEU A 676 -11.31 27.72 -29.42
CA LEU A 676 -10.05 27.22 -29.97
C LEU A 676 -8.88 28.20 -29.80
N ARG A 677 -9.12 29.44 -29.37
CA ARG A 677 -8.03 30.44 -29.20
C ARG A 677 -6.92 29.97 -28.25
N PRO A 678 -7.21 29.35 -27.09
CA PRO A 678 -6.17 28.82 -26.20
C PRO A 678 -5.30 27.73 -26.84
N THR A 679 -5.83 27.00 -27.83
CA THR A 679 -5.10 25.97 -28.60
C THR A 679 -4.48 26.51 -29.89
N GLY A 680 -4.58 27.82 -30.14
CA GLY A 680 -4.03 28.50 -31.31
C GLY A 680 -2.53 28.27 -31.55
N PRO A 681 -1.66 28.16 -30.52
CA PRO A 681 -0.25 27.83 -30.73
C PRO A 681 -0.02 26.52 -31.50
N TYR A 682 -0.87 25.50 -31.31
CA TYR A 682 -0.79 24.27 -32.12
C TYR A 682 -1.08 24.53 -33.60
N SER A 683 -2.03 25.42 -33.90
CA SER A 683 -2.31 25.83 -35.28
C SER A 683 -1.12 26.58 -35.88
N GLY A 684 -0.48 27.47 -35.12
CA GLY A 684 0.73 28.15 -35.56
C GLY A 684 1.86 27.18 -35.91
N LYS A 685 2.06 26.14 -35.09
CA LYS A 685 3.11 25.13 -35.33
C LYS A 685 2.79 24.20 -36.51
N TYR A 686 1.61 23.60 -36.55
CA TYR A 686 1.31 22.52 -37.50
C TYR A 686 0.51 22.96 -38.74
N VAL A 687 -0.24 24.06 -38.67
CA VAL A 687 -0.99 24.61 -39.81
C VAL A 687 -0.23 25.76 -40.48
N GLY A 688 0.69 26.42 -39.76
CA GLY A 688 1.43 27.57 -40.28
C GLY A 688 0.64 28.88 -40.23
N TYR A 689 -0.45 28.92 -39.46
CA TYR A 689 -1.25 30.12 -39.22
C TYR A 689 -1.74 30.14 -37.78
N GLY A 690 -1.58 31.29 -37.10
CA GLY A 690 -2.16 31.49 -35.78
C GLY A 690 -3.69 31.50 -35.84
N LEU A 691 -4.37 31.16 -34.75
CA LEU A 691 -5.84 31.18 -34.71
C LEU A 691 -6.38 32.42 -33.99
N SER A 692 -7.24 33.19 -34.67
CA SER A 692 -7.84 34.41 -34.10
C SER A 692 -9.25 34.18 -33.54
N LYS A 693 -10.05 33.34 -34.22
CA LYS A 693 -11.42 32.97 -33.82
C LYS A 693 -11.74 31.53 -34.24
N GLY A 694 -12.63 30.89 -33.50
CA GLY A 694 -13.21 29.60 -33.85
C GLY A 694 -13.80 28.90 -32.63
N LYS A 695 -14.89 28.18 -32.83
CA LYS A 695 -15.49 27.29 -31.83
C LYS A 695 -15.54 25.87 -32.37
N LEU A 696 -15.06 24.91 -31.59
CA LEU A 696 -15.10 23.50 -31.91
C LEU A 696 -16.26 22.81 -31.20
N SER A 697 -17.05 22.07 -31.96
CA SER A 697 -17.97 21.07 -31.45
C SER A 697 -17.61 19.70 -32.01
N LEU A 698 -17.76 18.65 -31.20
CA LEU A 698 -17.44 17.27 -31.56
C LEU A 698 -18.64 16.40 -31.23
N ASP A 699 -19.07 15.58 -32.18
CA ASP A 699 -20.00 14.48 -31.95
C ASP A 699 -19.25 13.17 -32.28
N LEU A 700 -18.84 12.44 -31.26
CA LEU A 700 -18.02 11.24 -31.39
C LEU A 700 -18.83 10.02 -30.94
N LYS A 701 -18.86 8.96 -31.75
CA LYS A 701 -19.39 7.65 -31.34
C LYS A 701 -18.30 6.61 -31.45
N TYR A 702 -17.96 5.97 -30.34
CA TYR A 702 -16.91 4.97 -30.27
C TYR A 702 -17.44 3.65 -29.77
N LYS A 703 -17.35 2.66 -30.64
CA LYS A 703 -17.76 1.29 -30.37
C LYS A 703 -16.56 0.36 -30.52
N VAL A 704 -16.23 -0.35 -29.46
CA VAL A 704 -15.25 -1.43 -29.46
C VAL A 704 -15.97 -2.72 -29.12
N SER A 705 -15.90 -3.69 -30.03
CA SER A 705 -16.50 -5.01 -29.86
C SER A 705 -15.63 -6.05 -30.55
N GLN A 706 -15.32 -7.15 -29.87
CA GLN A 706 -14.45 -8.22 -30.41
C GLN A 706 -13.11 -7.66 -30.92
N LYS A 707 -12.56 -6.69 -30.19
CA LYS A 707 -11.30 -5.99 -30.52
C LYS A 707 -11.31 -5.22 -31.85
N VAL A 708 -12.47 -4.99 -32.47
CA VAL A 708 -12.63 -4.07 -33.60
C VAL A 708 -13.14 -2.74 -33.09
N LEU A 709 -12.47 -1.66 -33.48
CA LEU A 709 -12.90 -0.28 -33.26
C LEU A 709 -13.73 0.20 -34.45
N GLU A 710 -14.95 0.66 -34.16
CA GLU A 710 -15.82 1.42 -35.05
C GLU A 710 -16.01 2.80 -34.45
N ALA A 711 -15.58 3.83 -35.16
CA ALA A 711 -15.53 5.21 -34.68
C ALA A 711 -16.17 6.15 -35.68
N GLU A 712 -17.22 6.86 -35.30
CA GLU A 712 -17.80 7.98 -36.06
C GLU A 712 -17.32 9.28 -35.43
N ASN A 713 -16.64 10.14 -36.19
CA ASN A 713 -16.12 11.41 -35.70
C ASN A 713 -16.69 12.54 -36.55
N VAL A 714 -17.70 13.25 -36.03
CA VAL A 714 -18.21 14.46 -36.66
C VAL A 714 -17.60 15.67 -35.99
N VAL A 715 -16.81 16.42 -36.75
CA VAL A 715 -16.10 17.62 -36.30
C VAL A 715 -16.79 18.84 -36.90
N LYS A 716 -17.25 19.74 -36.03
CA LYS A 716 -17.92 20.99 -36.41
C LYS A 716 -17.10 22.17 -35.93
N VAL A 717 -16.72 23.06 -36.83
CA VAL A 717 -15.98 24.27 -36.49
C VAL A 717 -16.74 25.51 -36.96
N ASP A 718 -17.15 26.34 -36.01
CA ASP A 718 -17.92 27.56 -36.26
C ASP A 718 -17.00 28.79 -36.26
N GLN A 719 -17.17 29.65 -37.26
CA GLN A 719 -16.45 30.93 -37.44
C GLN A 719 -14.92 30.81 -37.38
N LEU A 720 -14.36 29.72 -37.94
CA LEU A 720 -12.92 29.55 -38.04
C LEU A 720 -12.30 30.72 -38.82
N THR A 721 -11.34 31.40 -38.18
CA THR A 721 -10.60 32.51 -38.76
C THR A 721 -9.13 32.42 -38.33
N PHE A 722 -8.24 32.38 -39.31
CA PHE A 722 -6.80 32.42 -39.09
C PHE A 722 -6.31 33.87 -38.93
N GLY A 723 -5.20 34.02 -38.22
CA GLY A 723 -4.44 35.26 -38.11
C GLY A 723 -3.31 35.29 -39.13
N GLU A 724 -2.19 35.91 -38.75
CA GLU A 724 -1.00 35.97 -39.61
C GLU A 724 -0.37 34.59 -39.82
N LYS A 725 0.28 34.45 -40.97
CA LYS A 725 1.08 33.26 -41.31
C LYS A 725 2.27 33.17 -40.35
N THR A 726 2.56 31.97 -39.88
CA THR A 726 3.68 31.69 -38.98
C THR A 726 4.77 30.93 -39.73
N ASP A 727 6.03 31.27 -39.46
CA ASP A 727 7.21 30.63 -40.06
C ASP A 727 7.58 29.33 -39.32
N SER A 728 6.66 28.37 -39.28
CA SER A 728 6.90 27.06 -38.65
C SER A 728 7.44 26.04 -39.65
N PRO A 729 8.54 25.33 -39.35
CA PRO A 729 9.06 24.26 -40.20
C PRO A 729 8.17 23.01 -40.23
N ASP A 730 7.35 22.82 -39.18
CA ASP A 730 6.42 21.69 -39.05
C ASP A 730 5.04 21.97 -39.68
N ALA A 731 4.89 23.10 -40.38
CA ALA A 731 3.62 23.51 -40.97
C ALA A 731 3.23 22.66 -42.19
N THR A 732 1.92 22.45 -42.38
CA THR A 732 1.38 21.79 -43.57
C THR A 732 1.73 22.54 -44.87
N SER A 733 1.92 21.80 -45.96
CA SER A 733 2.11 22.33 -47.30
C SER A 733 0.80 22.72 -48.01
N LEU A 734 -0.36 22.40 -47.43
CA LEU A 734 -1.66 22.67 -48.04
C LEU A 734 -1.98 24.18 -48.08
N PRO A 735 -2.69 24.68 -49.11
CA PRO A 735 -3.13 26.07 -49.18
C PRO A 735 -4.29 26.34 -48.20
N VAL A 736 -3.97 26.57 -46.93
CA VAL A 736 -4.93 26.70 -45.82
C VAL A 736 -6.10 27.65 -46.11
N PRO A 737 -5.91 28.89 -46.63
CA PRO A 737 -7.03 29.79 -46.91
C PRO A 737 -8.03 29.22 -47.92
N LEU A 738 -7.54 28.51 -48.94
CA LEU A 738 -8.38 27.88 -49.95
C LEU A 738 -9.16 26.69 -49.35
N VAL A 739 -8.49 25.84 -48.57
CA VAL A 739 -9.12 24.70 -47.87
C VAL A 739 -10.29 25.18 -46.99
N VAL A 740 -10.06 26.25 -46.23
CA VAL A 740 -11.08 26.83 -45.34
C VAL A 740 -12.22 27.40 -46.16
N GLY A 741 -11.94 28.13 -47.24
CA GLY A 741 -12.97 28.66 -48.15
C GLY A 741 -13.84 27.57 -48.79
N LEU A 742 -13.24 26.42 -49.13
CA LEU A 742 -13.95 25.29 -49.75
C LEU A 742 -14.87 24.56 -48.77
N LEU A 743 -14.45 24.44 -47.51
CA LEU A 743 -15.18 23.70 -46.48
C LEU A 743 -16.19 24.56 -45.71
N LYS A 744 -15.95 25.87 -45.62
CA LYS A 744 -16.79 26.80 -44.85
C LYS A 744 -18.04 27.18 -45.63
N ASP A 745 -19.20 26.95 -45.04
CA ASP A 745 -20.49 27.36 -45.61
C ASP A 745 -20.75 28.87 -45.43
N ARG A 746 -21.88 29.35 -45.96
CA ARG A 746 -22.33 30.75 -45.83
C ARG A 746 -22.56 31.20 -44.38
N LYS A 747 -22.85 30.28 -43.45
CA LYS A 747 -23.00 30.58 -42.01
C LYS A 747 -21.67 30.60 -41.26
N GLY A 748 -20.59 30.17 -41.91
CA GLY A 748 -19.25 30.09 -41.35
C GLY A 748 -18.95 28.77 -40.64
N LEU A 749 -19.77 27.73 -40.85
CA LEU A 749 -19.60 26.40 -40.28
C LEU A 749 -18.79 25.51 -41.23
N ILE A 750 -17.86 24.75 -40.66
CA ILE A 750 -17.14 23.65 -41.31
C ILE A 750 -17.60 22.36 -40.62
N GLU A 751 -18.16 21.42 -41.38
CA GLU A 751 -18.56 20.11 -40.88
C GLU A 751 -17.79 19.01 -41.61
N ILE A 752 -17.08 18.18 -40.86
CA ILE A 752 -16.25 17.09 -41.37
C ILE A 752 -16.69 15.80 -40.69
N ASP A 753 -17.13 14.84 -41.49
CA ASP A 753 -17.41 13.47 -41.05
C ASP A 753 -16.23 12.56 -41.38
N MET A 754 -15.65 11.93 -40.36
CA MET A 754 -14.50 11.04 -40.46
C MET A 754 -14.80 9.70 -39.78
N PRO A 755 -15.40 8.73 -40.49
CA PRO A 755 -15.54 7.38 -39.99
C PRO A 755 -14.18 6.67 -39.98
N ILE A 756 -13.87 6.00 -38.88
CA ILE A 756 -12.64 5.24 -38.68
C ILE A 756 -13.01 3.82 -38.25
N ARG A 757 -12.42 2.83 -38.91
CA ARG A 757 -12.57 1.42 -38.56
C ARG A 757 -11.20 0.77 -38.51
N GLY A 758 -10.95 -0.09 -37.53
CA GLY A 758 -9.69 -0.84 -37.44
C GLY A 758 -9.73 -1.98 -36.44
N ASP A 759 -8.84 -2.95 -36.62
CA ASP A 759 -8.62 -4.05 -35.67
C ASP A 759 -7.56 -3.62 -34.64
N LEU A 760 -7.87 -3.74 -33.35
CA LEU A 760 -6.97 -3.38 -32.26
C LEU A 760 -5.86 -4.41 -32.04
N ASN A 761 -5.92 -5.58 -32.67
CA ASN A 761 -4.83 -6.56 -32.64
C ASN A 761 -3.76 -6.31 -33.71
N ASP A 762 -4.02 -5.43 -34.68
CA ASP A 762 -3.06 -5.10 -35.72
C ASP A 762 -1.96 -4.17 -35.14
N PRO A 763 -0.68 -4.60 -35.09
CA PRO A 763 0.41 -3.79 -34.54
C PRO A 763 0.69 -2.51 -35.35
N ASP A 764 0.30 -2.46 -36.62
CA ASP A 764 0.44 -1.26 -37.46
C ASP A 764 -0.71 -0.26 -37.24
N PHE A 765 -1.81 -0.70 -36.62
CA PHE A 765 -2.95 0.15 -36.31
C PHE A 765 -2.63 1.11 -35.15
N LYS A 766 -2.33 2.36 -35.51
CA LYS A 766 -2.19 3.48 -34.56
C LYS A 766 -3.30 4.49 -34.80
N TYR A 767 -4.26 4.54 -33.87
CA TYR A 767 -5.45 5.41 -33.98
C TYR A 767 -5.12 6.83 -34.42
N GLY A 768 -4.16 7.50 -33.77
CA GLY A 768 -3.77 8.88 -34.11
C GLY A 768 -3.24 9.05 -35.55
N LYS A 769 -2.44 8.09 -36.04
CA LYS A 769 -1.94 8.10 -37.42
C LYS A 769 -3.08 7.96 -38.42
N VAL A 770 -4.05 7.10 -38.13
CA VAL A 770 -5.23 6.87 -38.98
C VAL A 770 -6.15 8.09 -39.02
N VAL A 771 -6.38 8.75 -37.88
CA VAL A 771 -7.16 9.99 -37.82
C VAL A 771 -6.50 11.07 -38.69
N ILE A 772 -5.20 11.31 -38.47
CA ILE A 772 -4.45 12.35 -39.18
C ILE A 772 -4.38 12.04 -40.69
N SER A 773 -4.09 10.81 -41.08
CA SER A 773 -4.01 10.44 -42.50
C SER A 773 -5.37 10.53 -43.20
N THR A 774 -6.45 10.15 -42.51
CA THR A 774 -7.82 10.27 -43.04
C THR A 774 -8.18 11.74 -43.27
N LEU A 775 -7.88 12.61 -42.29
CA LEU A 775 -8.07 14.05 -42.43
C LEU A 775 -7.21 14.63 -43.57
N LEU A 776 -5.91 14.34 -43.61
CA LEU A 776 -5.01 14.82 -44.66
C LEU A 776 -5.44 14.37 -46.05
N ASN A 777 -5.85 13.11 -46.21
CA ASN A 777 -6.34 12.58 -47.48
C ASN A 777 -7.63 13.26 -47.90
N LEU A 778 -8.54 13.53 -46.96
CA LEU A 778 -9.77 14.28 -47.22
C LEU A 778 -9.46 15.71 -47.69
N LEU A 779 -8.62 16.43 -46.95
CA LEU A 779 -8.24 17.81 -47.28
C LEU A 779 -7.46 17.90 -48.59
N THR A 780 -6.57 16.95 -48.87
CA THR A 780 -5.81 16.91 -50.14
C THR A 780 -6.74 16.67 -51.33
N LYS A 781 -7.74 15.78 -51.20
CA LYS A 781 -8.76 15.58 -52.24
C LYS A 781 -9.60 16.84 -52.49
N VAL A 782 -9.91 17.59 -51.43
CA VAL A 782 -10.65 18.87 -51.55
C VAL A 782 -9.85 19.90 -52.34
N VAL A 783 -8.53 19.97 -52.15
CA VAL A 783 -7.64 20.89 -52.90
C VAL A 783 -7.38 20.42 -54.32
N ALA A 784 -7.22 19.10 -54.53
CA ALA A 784 -6.92 18.54 -55.85
C ALA A 784 -8.10 18.66 -56.84
N SER A 785 -9.33 18.74 -56.35
CA SER A 785 -10.53 18.82 -57.21
C SER A 785 -11.60 19.75 -56.59
N PRO A 786 -11.36 21.07 -56.53
CA PRO A 786 -12.21 22.01 -55.80
C PRO A 786 -13.61 22.16 -56.41
N PHE A 787 -13.74 22.07 -57.74
CA PHE A 787 -15.03 22.10 -58.44
C PHE A 787 -15.88 20.85 -58.18
N ALA A 788 -15.25 19.70 -57.95
CA ALA A 788 -15.98 18.46 -57.69
C ALA A 788 -16.73 18.48 -56.35
N LEU A 789 -16.23 19.25 -55.37
CA LEU A 789 -16.91 19.48 -54.10
C LEU A 789 -18.15 20.38 -54.29
N MET A 790 -18.05 21.40 -55.14
CA MET A 790 -19.17 22.29 -55.47
C MET A 790 -20.28 21.57 -56.22
N GLY A 791 -19.93 20.68 -57.16
CA GLY A 791 -20.90 19.86 -57.91
C GLY A 791 -21.85 19.06 -57.03
N LYS A 792 -21.39 18.60 -55.86
CA LYS A 792 -22.21 17.85 -54.88
C LYS A 792 -23.28 18.70 -54.17
N LEU A 793 -23.17 20.02 -54.22
CA LEU A 793 -24.10 20.94 -53.55
C LEU A 793 -25.33 21.26 -54.42
N ILE A 794 -25.33 20.81 -55.67
CA ILE A 794 -26.38 21.11 -56.65
C ILE A 794 -27.25 19.84 -56.84
N PRO A 795 -28.57 19.91 -56.64
CA PRO A 795 -29.46 18.77 -56.85
C PRO A 795 -29.64 18.46 -58.35
N GLY A 796 -29.07 17.35 -58.82
CA GLY A 796 -29.16 16.86 -60.21
C GLY A 796 -27.95 15.99 -60.59
N ASP A 797 -28.05 15.20 -61.66
CA ASP A 797 -27.02 14.24 -62.13
C ASP A 797 -25.80 14.89 -62.84
N GLY A 798 -25.53 16.17 -62.58
CA GLY A 798 -24.44 16.90 -63.22
C GLY A 798 -23.08 16.34 -62.83
N SER A 799 -22.32 15.88 -63.81
CA SER A 799 -20.91 15.48 -63.70
C SER A 799 -20.09 16.61 -63.07
N ALA A 800 -19.57 16.33 -61.89
CA ALA A 800 -18.70 17.18 -61.08
C ALA A 800 -17.40 17.65 -61.80
N GLU A 801 -17.02 16.96 -62.88
CA GLU A 801 -15.80 17.20 -63.66
C GLU A 801 -16.00 18.22 -64.81
N ASP A 802 -17.23 18.67 -65.08
CA ASP A 802 -17.54 19.60 -66.19
C ASP A 802 -17.73 21.07 -65.77
N LEU A 803 -17.56 21.41 -64.49
CA LEU A 803 -17.72 22.78 -63.96
C LEU A 803 -16.43 23.61 -63.98
N GLU A 804 -15.27 22.98 -64.22
CA GLU A 804 -13.97 23.66 -64.33
C GLU A 804 -13.80 24.37 -65.68
N PHE A 805 -14.55 23.97 -66.70
CA PHE A 805 -14.44 24.49 -68.05
C PHE A 805 -15.78 24.99 -68.59
N ILE A 806 -15.74 26.14 -69.26
CA ILE A 806 -16.85 26.65 -70.06
C ILE A 806 -16.51 26.50 -71.53
N GLU A 807 -17.38 25.83 -72.28
CA GLU A 807 -17.16 25.55 -73.70
C GLU A 807 -17.79 26.63 -74.61
N PHE A 808 -17.02 27.10 -75.59
CA PHE A 808 -17.47 28.03 -76.61
C PHE A 808 -17.36 27.43 -78.00
N GLN A 809 -18.29 27.80 -78.87
CA GLN A 809 -18.17 27.53 -80.31
C GLN A 809 -16.95 28.30 -80.88
N PRO A 810 -16.17 27.69 -81.78
CA PRO A 810 -15.05 28.37 -82.44
C PRO A 810 -15.49 29.71 -83.07
N GLY A 811 -14.74 30.78 -82.83
CA GLY A 811 -15.00 32.13 -83.31
C GLY A 811 -16.14 32.89 -82.63
N SER A 812 -16.78 32.33 -81.59
CA SER A 812 -17.90 32.95 -80.86
C SER A 812 -17.65 33.07 -79.35
N ALA A 813 -18.21 34.13 -78.76
CA ALA A 813 -18.29 34.34 -77.32
C ALA A 813 -19.71 34.11 -76.75
N ALA A 814 -20.64 33.59 -77.55
CA ALA A 814 -22.00 33.31 -77.11
C ALA A 814 -22.05 32.04 -76.24
N LEU A 815 -22.74 32.14 -75.10
CA LEU A 815 -22.98 31.01 -74.20
C LEU A 815 -24.17 30.18 -74.72
N VAL A 816 -23.96 28.88 -74.89
CA VAL A 816 -25.02 27.94 -75.28
C VAL A 816 -25.83 27.50 -74.05
N GLU A 817 -27.04 26.99 -74.27
CA GLU A 817 -28.01 26.70 -73.20
C GLU A 817 -27.48 25.69 -72.15
N GLU A 818 -26.64 24.73 -72.56
CA GLU A 818 -25.97 23.78 -71.66
C GLU A 818 -24.98 24.47 -70.71
N GLU A 819 -24.21 25.43 -71.21
CA GLU A 819 -23.20 26.18 -70.43
C GLU A 819 -23.86 27.22 -69.50
N LEU A 820 -25.03 27.74 -69.87
CA LEU A 820 -25.83 28.59 -68.98
C LEU A 820 -26.26 27.87 -67.70
N LYS A 821 -26.64 26.58 -67.81
CA LYS A 821 -26.99 25.76 -66.65
C LYS A 821 -25.78 25.49 -65.75
N LYS A 822 -24.60 25.25 -66.33
CA LYS A 822 -23.34 25.11 -65.57
C LYS A 822 -22.98 26.38 -64.80
N LEU A 823 -23.13 27.55 -65.43
CA LEU A 823 -22.87 28.83 -64.78
C LEU A 823 -23.87 29.15 -63.67
N GLU A 824 -25.14 28.77 -63.81
CA GLU A 824 -26.15 28.92 -62.75
C GLU A 824 -25.84 28.01 -61.55
N ALA A 825 -25.50 26.75 -61.81
CA ALA A 825 -25.02 25.81 -60.81
C ALA A 825 -23.78 26.34 -60.06
N LEU A 826 -22.81 26.90 -60.79
CA LEU A 826 -21.62 27.52 -60.22
C LEU A 826 -21.95 28.77 -59.40
N GLN A 827 -22.88 29.61 -59.85
CA GLN A 827 -23.36 30.78 -59.12
C GLN A 827 -23.96 30.39 -57.77
N GLN A 828 -24.81 29.36 -57.75
CA GLN A 828 -25.41 28.83 -56.52
C GLN A 828 -24.37 28.23 -55.57
N ALA A 829 -23.43 27.44 -56.09
CA ALA A 829 -22.37 26.86 -55.28
C ALA A 829 -21.42 27.91 -54.67
N LEU A 830 -21.12 28.99 -55.42
CA LEU A 830 -20.33 30.12 -54.92
C LEU A 830 -21.10 30.95 -53.89
N ASP A 831 -22.43 31.08 -53.96
CA ASP A 831 -23.20 31.74 -52.90
C ASP A 831 -23.16 30.94 -51.58
N GLU A 832 -23.27 29.61 -51.67
CA GLU A 832 -23.12 28.69 -50.52
C GLU A 832 -21.70 28.67 -49.94
N ARG A 833 -20.70 29.13 -50.70
CA ARG A 833 -19.29 29.22 -50.31
C ARG A 833 -18.78 30.65 -50.42
N ALA A 834 -19.27 31.51 -49.53
CA ALA A 834 -18.96 32.94 -49.51
C ALA A 834 -17.46 33.27 -49.42
N GLY A 835 -16.63 32.35 -48.91
CA GLY A 835 -15.18 32.50 -48.79
C GLY A 835 -14.38 32.16 -50.06
N LEU A 836 -15.02 31.86 -51.19
CA LEU A 836 -14.36 31.53 -52.46
C LEU A 836 -14.51 32.63 -53.50
N ARG A 837 -13.48 32.84 -54.30
CA ARG A 837 -13.49 33.68 -55.50
C ARG A 837 -13.30 32.81 -56.74
N LEU A 838 -13.99 33.16 -57.81
CA LEU A 838 -13.80 32.55 -59.12
C LEU A 838 -12.85 33.41 -59.96
N ASP A 839 -11.78 32.80 -60.44
CA ASP A 839 -10.84 33.38 -61.38
C ASP A 839 -11.14 32.85 -62.77
N VAL A 840 -11.47 33.76 -63.69
CA VAL A 840 -11.86 33.44 -65.06
C VAL A 840 -10.74 33.86 -66.00
N LYS A 841 -10.10 32.89 -66.67
CA LYS A 841 -9.06 33.15 -67.67
C LYS A 841 -9.61 32.90 -69.06
N GLY A 842 -9.98 33.96 -69.77
CA GLY A 842 -10.46 33.85 -71.15
C GLY A 842 -9.43 33.22 -72.09
N THR A 843 -9.87 32.29 -72.94
CA THR A 843 -8.99 31.59 -73.88
C THR A 843 -9.48 31.66 -75.32
N ALA A 844 -8.53 31.59 -76.25
CA ALA A 844 -8.77 31.40 -77.68
C ALA A 844 -7.84 30.30 -78.24
N ASP A 845 -8.36 29.48 -79.15
CA ASP A 845 -7.59 28.45 -79.85
C ASP A 845 -7.08 29.01 -81.18
N SER A 846 -5.76 29.05 -81.35
CA SER A 846 -5.10 29.65 -82.50
C SER A 846 -5.37 28.95 -83.84
N THR A 847 -6.00 27.77 -83.82
CA THR A 847 -6.32 26.94 -85.00
C THR A 847 -7.82 26.93 -85.28
N LEU A 848 -8.63 26.57 -84.28
CA LEU A 848 -10.10 26.48 -84.40
C LEU A 848 -10.72 27.87 -84.52
N ASP A 849 -10.35 28.80 -83.63
CA ASP A 849 -10.89 30.15 -83.69
C ASP A 849 -10.40 30.87 -84.95
N ARG A 850 -9.18 30.57 -85.42
CA ARG A 850 -8.66 31.17 -86.66
C ARG A 850 -9.53 30.78 -87.85
N THR A 851 -9.79 29.48 -88.00
CA THR A 851 -10.58 28.94 -89.10
C THR A 851 -12.01 29.48 -89.07
N ALA A 852 -12.62 29.54 -87.87
CA ALA A 852 -13.97 30.07 -87.70
C ALA A 852 -14.06 31.58 -87.93
N LEU A 853 -13.12 32.38 -87.39
CA LEU A 853 -13.07 33.83 -87.60
C LEU A 853 -12.82 34.18 -89.07
N GLN A 854 -11.97 33.42 -89.76
CA GLN A 854 -11.75 33.55 -91.20
C GLN A 854 -13.03 33.26 -91.98
N ALA A 855 -13.76 32.19 -91.64
CA ALA A 855 -15.04 31.86 -92.26
C ALA A 855 -16.11 32.96 -92.01
N THR A 856 -16.19 33.49 -90.79
CA THR A 856 -17.11 34.58 -90.41
C THR A 856 -16.78 35.87 -91.16
N LYS A 857 -15.49 36.25 -91.24
CA LYS A 857 -15.05 37.43 -92.03
C LYS A 857 -15.31 37.25 -93.52
N LEU A 858 -15.05 36.05 -94.06
CA LEU A 858 -15.35 35.74 -95.46
C LEU A 858 -16.86 35.87 -95.72
N ARG A 859 -17.70 35.32 -94.84
CA ARG A 859 -19.16 35.46 -94.92
C ARG A 859 -19.57 36.93 -94.85
N ALA A 860 -19.03 37.71 -93.92
CA ALA A 860 -19.28 39.15 -93.82
C ALA A 860 -18.87 39.90 -95.10
N GLN A 861 -17.74 39.56 -95.71
CA GLN A 861 -17.30 40.12 -97.00
C GLN A 861 -18.26 39.74 -98.15
N LEU A 862 -18.72 38.49 -98.20
CA LEU A 862 -19.70 38.03 -99.19
C LEU A 862 -21.03 38.78 -99.06
N PHE A 863 -21.54 38.95 -97.83
CA PHE A 863 -22.75 39.72 -97.53
C PHE A 863 -22.61 41.21 -97.85
N ALA A 864 -21.48 41.82 -97.49
CA ALA A 864 -21.18 43.21 -97.83
C ALA A 864 -21.14 43.43 -99.35
N MET A 865 -20.70 42.43 -100.13
CA MET A 865 -20.75 42.49 -101.60
C MET A 865 -22.16 42.31 -102.19
N GLN A 866 -23.11 41.75 -101.45
CA GLN A 866 -24.52 41.65 -101.83
C GLN A 866 -25.33 42.91 -101.45
N GLY A 867 -24.81 43.75 -100.55
CA GLY A 867 -25.49 44.96 -100.05
C GLY A 867 -26.47 44.71 -98.90
N GLY A 868 -26.39 43.56 -98.23
CA GLY A 868 -27.22 43.21 -97.07
C GLY A 868 -26.70 43.84 -95.77
N ALA A 869 -27.62 44.20 -94.87
CA ALA A 869 -27.29 44.94 -93.65
C ALA A 869 -26.82 44.05 -92.47
N ASN A 870 -27.04 42.73 -92.51
CA ASN A 870 -26.69 41.85 -91.40
C ASN A 870 -26.29 40.41 -91.82
N PRO A 871 -25.01 40.02 -91.77
CA PRO A 871 -24.52 38.70 -92.20
C PRO A 871 -24.91 37.53 -91.27
N ASP A 872 -25.40 37.80 -90.05
CA ASP A 872 -25.63 36.80 -89.00
C ASP A 872 -27.07 36.23 -88.96
N GLN A 873 -28.03 36.80 -89.69
CA GLN A 873 -29.45 36.40 -89.64
C GLN A 873 -30.05 36.00 -90.99
N GLU A 874 -29.42 36.35 -92.10
CA GLU A 874 -29.85 35.95 -93.44
C GLU A 874 -28.91 34.86 -93.97
N GLU A 875 -29.44 33.90 -94.73
CA GLU A 875 -28.63 32.92 -95.47
C GLU A 875 -28.48 33.37 -96.92
N LEU A 876 -27.23 33.38 -97.40
CA LEU A 876 -26.95 33.56 -98.81
C LEU A 876 -27.57 32.40 -99.60
N SER A 877 -28.42 32.69 -100.58
CA SER A 877 -28.95 31.64 -101.48
C SER A 877 -27.78 30.90 -102.14
N PRO A 878 -27.80 29.56 -102.26
CA PRO A 878 -26.67 28.76 -102.76
C PRO A 878 -26.12 29.24 -104.12
N LYS A 879 -27.00 29.73 -105.01
CA LYS A 879 -26.61 30.28 -106.31
C LYS A 879 -25.89 31.64 -106.22
N VAL A 880 -26.31 32.49 -105.27
CA VAL A 880 -25.71 33.82 -105.04
C VAL A 880 -24.35 33.65 -104.37
N GLU A 881 -24.28 32.76 -103.38
CA GLU A 881 -23.06 32.45 -102.68
C GLU A 881 -21.99 31.89 -103.62
N GLN A 882 -22.34 30.90 -104.45
CA GLN A 882 -21.44 30.34 -105.44
C GLN A 882 -20.85 31.42 -106.37
N ARG A 883 -21.69 32.34 -106.88
CA ARG A 883 -21.24 33.43 -107.75
C ARG A 883 -20.29 34.41 -107.06
N LEU A 884 -20.57 34.74 -105.80
CA LEU A 884 -19.76 35.70 -105.03
C LEU A 884 -18.42 35.07 -104.61
N VAL A 885 -18.43 33.79 -104.22
CA VAL A 885 -17.23 33.00 -103.92
C VAL A 885 -16.34 32.88 -105.16
N GLU A 886 -16.88 32.51 -106.32
CA GLU A 886 -16.11 32.44 -107.57
C GLU A 886 -15.49 33.80 -107.95
N LYS A 887 -16.24 34.90 -107.73
CA LYS A 887 -15.77 36.28 -108.01
C LYS A 887 -14.63 36.71 -107.07
N LEU A 888 -14.70 36.34 -105.80
CA LEU A 888 -13.64 36.60 -104.83
C LEU A 888 -12.43 35.68 -105.09
N PHE A 889 -12.67 34.41 -105.43
CA PHE A 889 -11.63 33.43 -105.71
C PHE A 889 -10.80 33.81 -106.94
N ALA A 890 -11.42 34.37 -107.98
CA ALA A 890 -10.71 34.87 -109.16
C ALA A 890 -9.76 36.07 -108.89
N LYS A 891 -9.87 36.72 -107.72
CA LYS A 891 -8.99 37.82 -107.31
C LYS A 891 -7.78 37.36 -106.49
N LEU A 892 -7.73 36.11 -106.07
CA LEU A 892 -6.56 35.53 -105.42
C LEU A 892 -5.45 35.31 -106.46
N PRO A 893 -4.18 35.64 -106.14
CA PRO A 893 -3.06 35.32 -107.01
C PRO A 893 -2.95 33.80 -107.25
N PRO A 894 -2.57 33.35 -108.46
CA PRO A 894 -2.38 31.92 -108.75
C PRO A 894 -1.26 31.33 -107.87
N PRO A 895 -1.36 30.05 -107.45
CA PRO A 895 -0.38 29.45 -106.55
C PRO A 895 1.01 29.38 -107.21
N ASP A 896 2.05 29.76 -106.45
CA ASP A 896 3.45 29.49 -106.81
C ASP A 896 3.65 27.98 -106.93
N SER A 897 4.15 27.55 -108.07
CA SER A 897 4.14 26.16 -108.54
C SER A 897 5.34 25.37 -108.05
N LEU A 898 5.18 24.04 -107.86
CA LEU A 898 6.09 22.99 -108.36
C LEU A 898 5.59 21.56 -107.99
N THR A 899 5.42 20.71 -109.03
CA THR A 899 5.29 19.21 -109.04
C THR A 899 3.98 18.62 -108.46
N THR A 900 3.20 17.72 -109.09
CA THR A 900 3.30 16.81 -110.25
C THR A 900 1.88 16.48 -110.77
N SER A 901 1.80 16.04 -112.03
CA SER A 901 0.61 15.73 -112.85
C SER A 901 -0.47 14.83 -112.23
N GLY A 902 -1.74 15.27 -112.37
CA GLY A 902 -2.94 14.45 -112.17
C GLY A 902 -4.22 15.29 -112.08
N GLU A 903 -5.06 15.25 -113.12
CA GLU A 903 -6.46 15.70 -113.23
C GLU A 903 -6.87 17.07 -112.63
N SER A 904 -7.10 18.07 -113.49
CA SER A 904 -7.71 19.35 -113.14
C SER A 904 -9.22 19.21 -112.92
N ALA A 905 -9.63 18.75 -111.74
CA ALA A 905 -10.99 19.01 -111.26
C ALA A 905 -11.08 20.49 -110.85
N GLN A 906 -12.08 21.23 -111.37
CA GLN A 906 -12.40 22.55 -110.82
C GLN A 906 -12.61 22.39 -109.29
N PRO A 907 -11.95 23.21 -108.45
CA PRO A 907 -12.16 23.10 -107.01
C PRO A 907 -13.65 23.34 -106.74
N THR A 908 -14.26 22.50 -105.90
CA THR A 908 -15.64 22.69 -105.48
C THR A 908 -15.82 24.06 -104.82
N VAL A 909 -17.03 24.60 -104.82
CA VAL A 909 -17.35 25.89 -104.17
C VAL A 909 -16.86 25.92 -102.71
N GLU A 910 -17.00 24.79 -102.01
CA GLU A 910 -16.45 24.54 -100.66
C GLU A 910 -14.92 24.71 -100.60
N ALA A 911 -14.18 24.09 -101.52
CA ALA A 911 -12.71 24.19 -101.57
C ALA A 911 -12.25 25.62 -101.92
N MET A 912 -13.00 26.35 -102.75
CA MET A 912 -12.74 27.77 -103.02
C MET A 912 -12.97 28.63 -101.79
N LYS A 913 -14.07 28.40 -101.03
CA LYS A 913 -14.34 29.09 -99.76
C LYS A 913 -13.23 28.86 -98.73
N GLN A 914 -12.76 27.63 -98.58
CA GLN A 914 -11.68 27.30 -97.65
C GLN A 914 -10.38 28.04 -97.99
N LYS A 915 -10.00 28.07 -99.28
CA LYS A 915 -8.82 28.84 -99.72
C LYS A 915 -8.97 30.34 -99.56
N LEU A 916 -10.18 30.88 -99.80
CA LEU A 916 -10.50 32.29 -99.56
C LEU A 916 -10.43 32.66 -98.09
N ALA A 917 -10.99 31.81 -97.22
CA ALA A 917 -10.94 31.99 -95.78
C ALA A 917 -9.48 31.96 -95.29
N ALA A 918 -8.67 31.00 -95.76
CA ALA A 918 -7.27 30.88 -95.40
C ALA A 918 -6.40 32.09 -95.78
N ALA A 919 -6.81 32.88 -96.79
CA ALA A 919 -6.10 34.09 -97.20
C ALA A 919 -6.46 35.34 -96.35
N ILE A 920 -7.44 35.24 -95.45
CA ILE A 920 -7.79 36.33 -94.54
C ILE A 920 -6.84 36.27 -93.33
N GLU A 921 -6.00 37.29 -93.15
CA GLU A 921 -5.16 37.41 -91.96
C GLU A 921 -6.03 37.73 -90.73
N ILE A 922 -5.85 36.94 -89.66
CA ILE A 922 -6.43 37.18 -88.34
C ILE A 922 -5.28 37.60 -87.42
N SER A 923 -5.40 38.78 -86.82
CA SER A 923 -4.34 39.32 -85.95
C SER A 923 -4.43 38.75 -84.53
N ASP A 924 -3.30 38.71 -83.82
CA ASP A 924 -3.25 38.24 -82.42
C ASP A 924 -4.18 39.04 -81.49
N LYS A 925 -4.37 40.34 -81.76
CA LYS A 925 -5.32 41.20 -81.03
C LYS A 925 -6.76 40.73 -81.15
N GLU A 926 -7.13 40.05 -82.24
CA GLU A 926 -8.49 39.53 -82.42
C GLU A 926 -8.72 38.25 -81.61
N PHE A 927 -7.68 37.41 -81.44
CA PHE A 927 -7.74 36.28 -80.52
C PHE A 927 -7.81 36.75 -79.05
N GLU A 928 -7.00 37.74 -78.68
CA GLU A 928 -7.07 38.37 -77.35
C GLU A 928 -8.45 39.01 -77.09
N ALA A 929 -9.00 39.72 -78.08
CA ALA A 929 -10.34 40.32 -77.96
C ALA A 929 -11.43 39.25 -77.80
N LEU A 930 -11.39 38.16 -78.57
CA LEU A 930 -12.34 37.04 -78.46
C LEU A 930 -12.22 36.33 -77.10
N ALA A 931 -10.99 36.04 -76.66
CA ALA A 931 -10.72 35.46 -75.35
C ALA A 931 -11.24 36.36 -74.21
N ARG A 932 -11.04 37.67 -74.30
CA ARG A 932 -11.56 38.64 -73.34
C ARG A 932 -13.09 38.70 -73.35
N GLN A 933 -13.71 38.71 -74.54
CA GLN A 933 -15.17 38.68 -74.67
C GLN A 933 -15.78 37.44 -74.04
N ARG A 934 -15.16 36.26 -74.19
CA ARG A 934 -15.59 35.01 -73.52
C ARG A 934 -15.53 35.12 -72.00
N ALA A 935 -14.43 35.65 -71.46
CA ALA A 935 -14.29 35.87 -70.02
C ALA A 935 -15.31 36.88 -69.48
N GLU A 936 -15.55 37.98 -70.21
CA GLU A 936 -16.57 38.97 -69.87
C GLU A 936 -17.99 38.40 -69.96
N ALA A 937 -18.28 37.52 -70.93
CA ALA A 937 -19.58 36.84 -71.05
C ALA A 937 -19.86 35.94 -69.83
N ILE A 938 -18.88 35.14 -69.40
CA ILE A 938 -18.96 34.32 -68.19
C ILE A 938 -19.22 35.19 -66.97
N ARG A 939 -18.41 36.24 -66.77
CA ARG A 939 -18.54 37.13 -65.61
C ARG A 939 -19.90 37.83 -65.59
N ASN A 940 -20.34 38.40 -66.72
CA ASN A 940 -21.59 39.13 -66.78
C ASN A 940 -22.78 38.22 -66.46
N ARG A 941 -22.75 36.96 -66.92
CA ARG A 941 -23.76 35.95 -66.58
C ARG A 941 -23.75 35.59 -65.09
N LEU A 942 -22.57 35.39 -64.49
CA LEU A 942 -22.44 35.09 -63.06
C LEU A 942 -22.83 36.25 -62.13
N LEU A 943 -22.76 37.49 -62.62
CA LEU A 943 -23.20 38.69 -61.88
C LEU A 943 -24.68 39.03 -62.11
N GLU A 944 -25.33 38.38 -63.07
CA GLU A 944 -26.74 38.59 -63.39
C GLU A 944 -27.62 38.18 -62.20
N GLY A 945 -28.64 38.99 -61.88
CA GLY A 945 -29.50 38.76 -60.71
C GLY A 945 -28.94 39.23 -59.36
N GLY A 946 -27.67 39.68 -59.29
CA GLY A 946 -27.09 40.33 -58.11
C GLY A 946 -26.71 39.41 -56.95
N VAL A 947 -26.64 38.08 -57.19
CA VAL A 947 -26.28 37.08 -56.17
C VAL A 947 -24.78 37.12 -55.83
N LEU A 948 -23.92 37.33 -56.83
CA LEU A 948 -22.47 37.46 -56.66
C LEU A 948 -22.02 38.92 -56.90
N THR A 949 -21.00 39.36 -56.18
CA THR A 949 -20.41 40.70 -56.35
C THR A 949 -19.22 40.67 -57.31
N LYS A 950 -18.82 41.84 -57.83
CA LYS A 950 -17.68 41.96 -58.77
C LYS A 950 -16.36 41.48 -58.18
N GLU A 951 -16.20 41.55 -56.87
CA GLU A 951 -15.01 41.07 -56.15
C GLU A 951 -14.94 39.53 -56.09
N ARG A 952 -16.07 38.84 -56.27
CA ARG A 952 -16.18 37.37 -56.24
C ARG A 952 -15.86 36.70 -57.57
N VAL A 953 -15.80 37.46 -58.68
CA VAL A 953 -15.48 36.95 -60.02
C VAL A 953 -14.43 37.86 -60.68
N VAL A 954 -13.18 37.40 -60.69
CA VAL A 954 -12.03 38.16 -61.20
C VAL A 954 -11.61 37.64 -62.57
N LEU A 955 -11.39 38.57 -63.50
CA LEU A 955 -10.85 38.25 -64.81
C LEU A 955 -9.33 38.26 -64.74
N LEU A 956 -8.71 37.19 -65.21
CA LEU A 956 -7.27 37.07 -65.39
C LEU A 956 -6.87 37.47 -66.83
N ASP A 957 -5.57 37.66 -67.05
CA ASP A 957 -5.03 37.90 -68.39
C ASP A 957 -5.35 36.75 -69.35
N THR A 958 -5.72 37.07 -70.58
CA THR A 958 -6.13 36.08 -71.60
C THR A 958 -5.02 35.10 -71.94
N GLY A 959 -5.37 33.88 -72.34
CA GLY A 959 -4.39 32.86 -72.74
C GLY A 959 -4.79 32.07 -73.99
N GLU A 960 -3.92 31.15 -74.38
CA GLU A 960 -4.20 30.16 -75.43
C GLU A 960 -4.99 28.98 -74.86
N ALA A 961 -5.96 28.47 -75.61
CA ALA A 961 -6.77 27.31 -75.22
C ALA A 961 -6.02 25.98 -75.45
N GLU A 962 -6.43 24.93 -74.75
CA GLU A 962 -5.88 23.58 -74.96
C GLU A 962 -6.27 23.04 -76.35
N SER A 963 -5.27 22.62 -77.13
CA SER A 963 -5.48 22.05 -78.46
C SER A 963 -6.02 20.62 -78.39
N GLY A 964 -6.85 20.22 -79.37
CA GLY A 964 -7.33 18.84 -79.52
C GLY A 964 -8.78 18.60 -79.12
N HIS A 965 -9.55 19.64 -78.81
CA HIS A 965 -10.98 19.60 -78.54
C HIS A 965 -11.81 20.12 -79.72
N GLU A 966 -13.07 19.67 -79.89
CA GLU A 966 -13.95 20.18 -80.96
C GLU A 966 -14.48 21.61 -80.68
N LYS A 967 -14.52 22.00 -79.40
CA LYS A 967 -14.95 23.31 -78.90
C LYS A 967 -13.82 23.96 -78.11
N VAL A 968 -13.83 25.28 -78.00
CA VAL A 968 -12.82 26.04 -77.26
C VAL A 968 -13.17 26.12 -75.78
N ARG A 969 -12.27 25.64 -74.92
CA ARG A 969 -12.48 25.56 -73.47
C ARG A 969 -11.82 26.71 -72.74
N THR A 970 -12.61 27.45 -71.97
CA THR A 970 -12.14 28.46 -71.01
C THR A 970 -12.08 27.85 -69.63
N GLN A 971 -10.88 27.79 -69.05
CA GLN A 971 -10.66 27.22 -67.72
C GLN A 971 -11.01 28.23 -66.63
N LEU A 972 -11.67 27.73 -65.60
CA LEU A 972 -12.00 28.43 -64.38
C LEU A 972 -11.09 27.96 -63.25
N ALA A 973 -10.68 28.86 -62.36
CA ALA A 973 -9.93 28.52 -61.16
C ALA A 973 -10.63 29.07 -59.91
N LEU A 974 -10.45 28.39 -58.78
CA LEU A 974 -10.93 28.86 -57.49
C LEU A 974 -9.77 29.35 -56.64
N SER A 975 -9.95 30.51 -56.03
CA SER A 975 -9.03 31.09 -55.07
C SER A 975 -9.77 31.48 -53.78
N ALA A 976 -9.01 31.66 -52.69
CA ALA A 976 -9.59 32.13 -51.44
C ALA A 976 -10.05 33.60 -51.62
N GLY A 977 -11.29 33.88 -51.24
CA GLY A 977 -11.81 35.24 -51.13
C GLY A 977 -11.14 35.97 -49.97
N SER A 978 -10.87 37.26 -50.17
CA SER A 978 -10.34 38.16 -49.14
C SER A 978 -11.36 38.47 -48.05
#